data_AF-A0A1G0S3S7-F1
#
_entry.id   AF-A0A1G0S3S7-F1
#
_cell.length_a   1.000
_cell.length_b   1.000
_cell.length_c   1.000
_cell.angle_alpha   90.00
_cell.angle_beta   90.00
_cell.angle_gamma   90.00
#
_symmetry.space_group_name_H-M   'P 1'
#
loop_
_entity.id
_entity.type
_entity.pdbx_description
1 polymer ?
#
loop_
_entity_poly.entity_id
_entity_poly.type
_entity_poly.pdbx_seq_one_letter_code
_entity_poly.pdbx_strand_id
1 'polypeptide(L)'
;MKSYYFILLFFFELQPLINSQQNDNKNYITIIPGEQYAASGFYEFWFGEHWRDVWATPVKVEILDLNEFAGGLTPIRRGGGMQTKSLQFKGEDGKIWKFRSVDKDPSKVLPEDLRESIAEDIIKDQISSANPYAALVVVPLLNAVNVLEAEPRLVYLPDEERLGEFKEEFGGILGFIEEHPSEGEDHLPGFENAIAVKGTYKLFDYLAKKRSQKIDAEEFLNARLMDLIVGDWDRHMDQWRWAKYEESDGKIWKPIPRDRDQAFSKYDGVFPFVAAYLVPQLNHFGEKYPQIEDLTWNGRFLDRRVLTELDKRTWDSITGMVQAKITDEVVDSAVKRLPPEVYSISADEISFKLKSRRDNLQWASDEFYGLVNKYADVFCSDDDDYLEVNRLDDKSTIVSVFKRDKSMGDGKGEPLFYKIFDNEITIDLRIYLNDGDDKAYVYGKCSEGPVVRIIGGEGKDEFIDESIVHGYFLLVTPFPAVQRRTNFYDSGKNTKVIKGEGTVYDDFKWPEPTDDLEKYEPKQLDRGHNWLPVSIIGLNTDYGLTIGGGIQLNKYNFREVPQEYMQQITASYATRFGNFAAAYEADFYSLLRGGRLNLLIAVTEQFATRYFGYGNETSFDINLEKNDYYKVDQ
;
A
#
# COMPACT_ATOMS: atom_id res chain seq x y z
N MET A 1 -41.06 -64.32 30.81
CA MET A 1 -40.60 -63.55 29.63
C MET A 1 -39.55 -62.56 30.11
N LYS A 2 -38.32 -62.72 29.62
CA LYS A 2 -37.12 -61.96 30.02
C LYS A 2 -37.16 -60.59 29.31
N SER A 3 -37.11 -59.49 30.06
CA SER A 3 -36.72 -58.19 29.52
C SER A 3 -35.24 -58.00 29.77
N TYR A 4 -34.48 -57.85 28.68
CA TYR A 4 -33.05 -57.54 28.72
C TYR A 4 -32.85 -56.03 28.81
N TYR A 5 -32.08 -55.63 29.81
CA TYR A 5 -31.54 -54.29 30.01
C TYR A 5 -30.44 -54.02 28.97
N PHE A 6 -30.44 -52.82 28.38
CA PHE A 6 -29.27 -52.25 27.70
C PHE A 6 -28.94 -50.92 28.39
N ILE A 7 -27.94 -50.96 29.27
CA ILE A 7 -27.31 -49.78 29.86
C ILE A 7 -26.00 -49.58 29.08
N LEU A 8 -25.93 -48.52 28.27
CA LEU A 8 -24.67 -48.08 27.66
C LEU A 8 -23.86 -47.31 28.72
N LEU A 9 -22.71 -47.90 29.10
CA LEU A 9 -21.67 -47.24 29.88
C LEU A 9 -20.68 -46.58 28.91
N PHE A 10 -20.61 -45.26 28.91
CA PHE A 10 -19.52 -44.51 28.28
C PHE A 10 -18.32 -44.50 29.24
N PHE A 11 -17.23 -45.16 28.84
CA PHE A 11 -15.92 -45.01 29.49
C PHE A 11 -15.26 -43.74 28.96
N PHE A 12 -15.08 -42.73 29.82
CA PHE A 12 -14.14 -41.64 29.58
C PHE A 12 -12.76 -42.07 30.09
N GLU A 13 -11.86 -42.43 29.19
CA GLU A 13 -10.42 -42.48 29.50
C GLU A 13 -9.87 -41.06 29.49
N LEU A 14 -9.67 -40.50 30.68
CA LEU A 14 -8.82 -39.32 30.88
C LEU A 14 -7.36 -39.79 30.83
N GLN A 15 -6.69 -39.63 29.68
CA GLN A 15 -5.24 -39.67 29.65
C GLN A 15 -4.69 -38.34 30.18
N PRO A 16 -3.91 -38.33 31.27
CA PRO A 16 -3.20 -37.12 31.66
C PRO A 16 -2.15 -36.82 30.59
N LEU A 17 -2.23 -35.62 30.00
CA LEU A 17 -1.13 -34.99 29.28
C LEU A 17 0.04 -34.88 30.27
N ILE A 18 0.98 -35.81 30.18
CA ILE A 18 2.30 -35.66 30.78
C ILE A 18 3.00 -34.60 29.93
N ASN A 19 2.89 -33.33 30.34
CA ASN A 19 3.83 -32.32 29.91
C ASN A 19 5.20 -32.72 30.46
N SER A 20 6.01 -33.36 29.61
CA SER A 20 7.44 -33.44 29.80
C SER A 20 7.94 -32.00 29.92
N GLN A 21 8.36 -31.58 31.12
CA GLN A 21 9.22 -30.42 31.27
C GLN A 21 10.54 -30.75 30.59
N GLN A 22 10.65 -30.47 29.28
CA GLN A 22 11.94 -30.18 28.69
C GLN A 22 12.46 -28.92 29.38
N ASN A 23 13.36 -29.12 30.34
CA ASN A 23 14.28 -28.09 30.78
C ASN A 23 15.24 -27.84 29.60
N ASP A 24 14.79 -27.09 28.60
CA ASP A 24 15.70 -26.50 27.62
C ASP A 24 16.57 -25.51 28.39
N ASN A 25 17.86 -25.81 28.47
CA ASN A 25 18.84 -24.95 29.12
C ASN A 25 19.13 -23.78 28.18
N LYS A 26 18.12 -22.93 27.96
CA LYS A 26 18.17 -21.81 27.01
C LYS A 26 19.25 -20.82 27.45
N ASN A 27 20.22 -20.62 26.57
CA ASN A 27 21.24 -19.61 26.76
C ASN A 27 20.68 -18.23 26.39
N TYR A 28 21.01 -17.21 27.17
CA TYR A 28 20.57 -15.84 26.94
C TYR A 28 21.77 -14.91 26.84
N ILE A 29 21.61 -13.83 26.07
CA ILE A 29 22.56 -12.73 25.98
C ILE A 29 21.83 -11.41 26.21
N THR A 30 22.53 -10.43 26.80
CA THR A 30 22.05 -9.05 26.85
C THR A 30 22.67 -8.28 25.69
N ILE A 31 21.84 -7.65 24.87
CA ILE A 31 22.25 -6.89 23.69
C ILE A 31 21.45 -5.59 23.61
N ILE A 32 22.08 -4.53 23.08
CA ILE A 32 21.42 -3.26 22.77
C ILE A 32 21.05 -3.30 21.28
N PRO A 33 19.77 -3.13 20.91
CA PRO A 33 19.35 -3.29 19.51
C PRO A 33 19.85 -2.14 18.60
N GLY A 34 20.09 -0.93 19.14
CA GLY A 34 20.61 0.19 18.35
C GLY A 34 21.15 1.33 19.22
N GLU A 35 22.33 1.12 19.82
CA GLU A 35 23.03 2.12 20.65
C GLU A 35 23.31 3.43 19.88
N GLN A 36 23.51 3.33 18.56
CA GLN A 36 23.78 4.46 17.69
C GLN A 36 22.63 5.48 17.59
N TYR A 37 21.40 5.12 17.99
CA TYR A 37 20.23 5.98 17.89
C TYR A 37 20.05 6.93 19.09
N ALA A 38 20.89 6.80 20.12
CA ALA A 38 20.87 7.69 21.28
C ALA A 38 21.12 9.15 20.86
N ALA A 39 20.24 10.06 21.27
CA ALA A 39 20.27 11.45 20.87
C ALA A 39 20.22 12.41 22.08
N SER A 40 20.43 13.70 21.81
CA SER A 40 20.23 14.76 22.80
C SER A 40 18.94 15.52 22.50
N GLY A 41 18.34 16.18 23.50
CA GLY A 41 17.07 16.88 23.32
C GLY A 41 17.06 17.95 22.20
N PHE A 42 18.19 18.59 21.90
CA PHE A 42 18.28 19.50 20.74
C PHE A 42 18.16 18.74 19.40
N TYR A 43 18.77 17.56 19.30
CA TYR A 43 18.68 16.72 18.11
C TYR A 43 17.26 16.16 17.95
N GLU A 44 16.67 15.66 19.05
CA GLU A 44 15.29 15.13 19.08
C GLU A 44 14.24 16.19 18.70
N PHE A 45 14.45 17.45 19.05
CA PHE A 45 13.55 18.52 18.61
C PHE A 45 13.45 18.61 17.07
N TRP A 46 14.58 18.47 16.37
CA TRP A 46 14.63 18.58 14.90
C TRP A 46 14.31 17.25 14.19
N PHE A 47 14.83 16.15 14.71
CA PHE A 47 14.83 14.82 14.07
C PHE A 47 13.99 13.77 14.80
N GLY A 48 13.29 14.16 15.86
CA GLY A 48 12.34 13.32 16.58
C GLY A 48 12.91 12.57 17.78
N GLU A 49 12.09 12.41 18.80
CA GLU A 49 12.32 11.53 19.96
C GLU A 49 12.19 10.06 19.55
N HIS A 50 11.24 9.77 18.65
CA HIS A 50 11.04 8.46 18.03
C HIS A 50 10.92 7.34 19.08
N TRP A 51 11.52 6.17 18.82
CA TRP A 51 11.64 5.06 19.77
C TRP A 51 13.08 4.92 20.31
N ARG A 52 13.86 6.01 20.36
CA ARG A 52 15.30 5.97 20.69
C ARG A 52 15.61 5.30 22.02
N ASP A 53 14.81 5.58 23.05
CA ASP A 53 14.96 4.94 24.36
C ASP A 53 14.70 3.43 24.31
N VAL A 54 13.76 2.99 23.48
CA VAL A 54 13.50 1.55 23.25
C VAL A 54 14.68 0.92 22.51
N TRP A 55 15.25 1.62 21.53
CA TRP A 55 16.43 1.16 20.79
C TRP A 55 17.73 1.16 21.61
N ALA A 56 17.88 2.06 22.58
CA ALA A 56 19.07 2.16 23.42
C ALA A 56 19.02 1.26 24.67
N THR A 57 17.86 0.69 24.99
CA THR A 57 17.70 -0.15 26.19
C THR A 57 18.27 -1.55 25.97
N PRO A 58 19.21 -2.03 26.81
CA PRO A 58 19.68 -3.41 26.74
C PRO A 58 18.55 -4.40 27.04
N VAL A 59 18.38 -5.39 26.18
CA VAL A 59 17.36 -6.44 26.33
C VAL A 59 18.00 -7.81 26.48
N LYS A 60 17.42 -8.66 27.33
CA LYS A 60 17.82 -10.06 27.45
C LYS A 60 17.09 -10.92 26.43
N VAL A 61 17.82 -11.54 25.51
CA VAL A 61 17.25 -12.34 24.40
C VAL A 61 17.83 -13.75 24.39
N GLU A 62 17.05 -14.69 23.88
CA GLU A 62 17.47 -16.09 23.70
C GLU A 62 18.51 -16.18 22.58
N ILE A 63 19.58 -16.94 22.80
CA ILE A 63 20.55 -17.28 21.76
C ILE A 63 19.95 -18.41 20.93
N LEU A 64 19.83 -18.22 19.62
CA LEU A 64 19.31 -19.24 18.72
C LEU A 64 20.30 -20.40 18.58
N ASP A 65 19.99 -21.53 19.19
CA ASP A 65 20.78 -22.76 19.02
C ASP A 65 20.44 -23.42 17.68
N LEU A 66 21.35 -23.31 16.70
CA LEU A 66 21.15 -23.89 15.36
C LEU A 66 21.19 -25.42 15.34
N ASN A 67 21.61 -26.10 16.43
CA ASN A 67 21.60 -27.55 16.52
C ASN A 67 20.30 -28.09 17.10
N GLU A 68 19.66 -27.37 18.02
CA GLU A 68 18.45 -27.83 18.70
C GLU A 68 17.16 -27.25 18.09
N PHE A 69 17.18 -25.97 17.68
CA PHE A 69 15.97 -25.31 17.18
C PHE A 69 15.46 -25.99 15.90
N ALA A 70 14.17 -26.30 15.85
CA ALA A 70 13.53 -26.99 14.73
C ALA A 70 14.20 -28.34 14.35
N GLY A 71 14.80 -29.03 15.34
CA GLY A 71 15.56 -30.27 15.15
C GLY A 71 16.96 -30.05 14.56
N GLY A 72 17.35 -28.81 14.31
CA GLY A 72 18.59 -28.44 13.65
C GLY A 72 18.31 -27.56 12.43
N LEU A 73 18.88 -26.36 12.41
CA LEU A 73 18.75 -25.42 11.31
C LEU A 73 19.95 -25.51 10.37
N THR A 74 19.68 -25.54 9.07
CA THR A 74 20.69 -25.47 8.01
C THR A 74 20.44 -24.21 7.18
N PRO A 75 21.38 -23.24 7.14
CA PRO A 75 21.24 -22.07 6.28
C PRO A 75 21.15 -22.50 4.81
N ILE A 76 20.19 -21.93 4.06
CA ILE A 76 19.97 -22.30 2.65
C ILE A 76 20.13 -21.14 1.67
N ARG A 77 19.70 -19.92 2.04
CA ARG A 77 19.69 -18.80 1.09
C ARG A 77 19.51 -17.45 1.77
N ARG A 78 20.21 -16.44 1.25
CA ARG A 78 19.88 -15.03 1.49
C ARG A 78 18.55 -14.62 0.85
N GLY A 79 17.80 -13.81 1.58
CA GLY A 79 16.62 -13.10 1.13
C GLY A 79 16.64 -11.66 1.64
N GLY A 80 15.51 -10.96 1.48
CA GLY A 80 15.40 -9.54 1.83
C GLY A 80 15.78 -8.62 0.67
N GLY A 81 15.31 -7.37 0.75
CA GLY A 81 15.62 -6.32 -0.21
C GLY A 81 16.93 -5.60 0.12
N MET A 82 17.13 -4.41 -0.47
CA MET A 82 18.37 -3.62 -0.28
C MET A 82 18.63 -3.15 1.16
N GLN A 83 17.61 -3.14 2.04
CA GLN A 83 17.68 -2.55 3.38
C GLN A 83 17.68 -3.56 4.54
N THR A 84 17.14 -4.77 4.34
CA THR A 84 16.90 -5.74 5.42
C THR A 84 17.66 -7.02 5.16
N LYS A 85 18.52 -7.43 6.10
CA LYS A 85 19.23 -8.72 6.03
C LYS A 85 18.26 -9.84 6.40
N SER A 86 18.03 -10.79 5.50
CA SER A 86 17.24 -11.99 5.80
C SER A 86 17.94 -13.27 5.34
N LEU A 87 17.85 -14.31 6.16
CA LEU A 87 18.44 -15.62 5.93
C LEU A 87 17.36 -16.69 6.11
N GLN A 88 17.21 -17.56 5.12
CA GLN A 88 16.37 -18.74 5.23
C GLN A 88 17.16 -19.94 5.73
N PHE A 89 16.52 -20.74 6.57
CA PHE A 89 17.02 -22.00 7.08
C PHE A 89 16.06 -23.13 6.73
N LYS A 90 16.58 -24.32 6.46
CA LYS A 90 15.82 -25.58 6.45
C LYS A 90 15.98 -26.24 7.81
N GLY A 91 14.86 -26.49 8.49
CA GLY A 91 14.83 -27.27 9.73
C GLY A 91 14.79 -28.77 9.45
N GLU A 92 15.28 -29.58 10.38
CA GLU A 92 15.11 -31.05 10.34
C GLU A 92 13.65 -31.46 10.60
N ASP A 93 12.83 -30.56 11.13
CA ASP A 93 11.37 -30.68 11.20
C ASP A 93 10.65 -30.62 9.82
N GLY A 94 11.41 -30.39 8.74
CA GLY A 94 10.90 -30.29 7.37
C GLY A 94 10.36 -28.91 6.99
N LYS A 95 10.41 -27.93 7.90
CA LYS A 95 9.92 -26.57 7.66
C LYS A 95 11.03 -25.65 7.18
N ILE A 96 10.63 -24.58 6.50
CA ILE A 96 11.53 -23.46 6.20
C ILE A 96 11.33 -22.40 7.27
N TRP A 97 12.44 -21.92 7.83
CA TRP A 97 12.48 -20.85 8.80
C TRP A 97 13.16 -19.64 8.20
N LYS A 98 12.78 -18.44 8.63
CA LYS A 98 13.33 -17.18 8.15
C LYS A 98 13.81 -16.35 9.33
N PHE A 99 15.08 -16.00 9.31
CA PHE A 99 15.65 -14.98 10.17
C PHE A 99 15.64 -13.63 9.46
N ARG A 100 15.40 -12.56 10.20
CA ARG A 100 15.42 -11.18 9.72
C ARG A 100 16.00 -10.26 10.77
N SER A 101 16.97 -9.41 10.40
CA SER A 101 17.56 -8.45 11.33
C SER A 101 16.52 -7.44 11.82
N VAL A 102 16.62 -7.08 13.11
CA VAL A 102 15.81 -6.00 13.71
C VAL A 102 16.32 -4.64 13.23
N ASP A 103 17.62 -4.41 13.37
CA ASP A 103 18.28 -3.22 12.82
C ASP A 103 18.47 -3.34 11.31
N LYS A 104 18.22 -2.25 10.59
CA LYS A 104 18.23 -2.18 9.13
C LYS A 104 19.44 -1.38 8.64
N ASP A 105 19.86 -1.64 7.42
CA ASP A 105 20.96 -0.88 6.79
C ASP A 105 20.53 -0.33 5.42
N PRO A 106 19.98 0.89 5.37
CA PRO A 106 19.53 1.53 4.13
C PRO A 106 20.67 2.12 3.30
N SER A 107 21.93 2.06 3.75
CA SER A 107 23.09 2.68 3.08
C SER A 107 23.21 2.31 1.60
N LYS A 108 22.86 1.06 1.25
CA LYS A 108 22.91 0.56 -0.13
C LYS A 108 21.89 1.20 -1.07
N VAL A 109 20.83 1.82 -0.53
CA VAL A 109 19.80 2.53 -1.31
C VAL A 109 20.29 3.92 -1.74
N LEU A 110 21.24 4.50 -1.02
CA LEU A 110 21.76 5.82 -1.34
C LEU A 110 22.63 5.80 -2.61
N PRO A 111 22.56 6.85 -3.45
CA PRO A 111 23.57 7.11 -4.48
C PRO A 111 24.96 7.06 -3.87
N GLU A 112 25.94 6.59 -4.64
CA GLU A 112 27.31 6.37 -4.15
C GLU A 112 27.93 7.65 -3.56
N ASP A 113 27.63 8.82 -4.15
CA ASP A 113 28.08 10.14 -3.67
C ASP A 113 27.47 10.58 -2.33
N LEU A 114 26.37 9.95 -1.90
CA LEU A 114 25.70 10.23 -0.63
C LEU A 114 26.01 9.17 0.44
N ARG A 115 26.67 8.07 0.06
CA ARG A 115 27.22 7.12 1.03
C ARG A 115 28.38 7.78 1.77
N GLU A 116 28.51 7.50 3.04
CA GLU A 116 29.47 8.08 3.99
C GLU A 116 29.30 9.61 4.18
N SER A 117 28.07 10.10 4.03
CA SER A 117 27.74 11.52 4.20
C SER A 117 26.73 11.76 5.35
N ILE A 118 26.55 13.03 5.73
CA ILE A 118 25.51 13.45 6.68
C ILE A 118 24.11 12.98 6.24
N ALA A 119 23.87 12.84 4.92
CA ALA A 119 22.60 12.33 4.41
C ALA A 119 22.39 10.84 4.76
N GLU A 120 23.46 10.04 4.77
CA GLU A 120 23.38 8.65 5.23
C GLU A 120 23.07 8.58 6.71
N ASP A 121 23.74 9.39 7.53
CA ASP A 121 23.52 9.43 8.97
C ASP A 121 22.07 9.80 9.30
N ILE A 122 21.51 10.80 8.62
CA ILE A 122 20.11 11.20 8.78
C ILE A 122 19.17 10.06 8.37
N ILE A 123 19.41 9.38 7.25
CA ILE A 123 18.52 8.31 6.78
C ILE A 123 18.59 7.08 7.69
N LYS A 124 19.78 6.71 8.16
CA LYS A 124 19.94 5.64 9.15
C LYS A 124 19.26 6.02 10.45
N ASP A 125 19.45 7.25 10.92
CA ASP A 125 18.84 7.74 12.15
C ASP A 125 17.30 7.63 12.14
N GLN A 126 16.67 7.82 10.98
CA GLN A 126 15.22 7.67 10.84
C GLN A 126 14.73 6.22 10.98
N ILE A 127 15.59 5.19 11.03
CA ILE A 127 15.19 3.83 11.41
C ILE A 127 14.62 3.80 12.82
N SER A 128 15.13 4.66 13.71
CA SER A 128 14.65 4.75 15.09
C SER A 128 13.18 5.19 15.21
N SER A 129 12.59 5.75 14.14
CA SER A 129 11.15 6.04 14.04
C SER A 129 10.28 4.78 14.10
N ALA A 130 10.78 3.63 13.67
CA ALA A 130 10.10 2.35 13.76
C ALA A 130 10.32 1.71 15.14
N ASN A 131 9.29 1.05 15.67
CA ASN A 131 9.44 0.31 16.93
C ASN A 131 10.10 -1.05 16.67
N PRO A 132 11.26 -1.36 17.29
CA PRO A 132 12.05 -2.57 16.99
C PRO A 132 11.33 -3.89 17.34
N TYR A 133 10.26 -3.82 18.14
CA TYR A 133 9.54 -4.96 18.68
C TYR A 133 8.07 -5.01 18.26
N ALA A 134 7.65 -4.15 17.33
CA ALA A 134 6.24 -4.04 16.92
C ALA A 134 5.64 -5.38 16.50
N ALA A 135 6.39 -6.19 15.73
CA ALA A 135 5.94 -7.50 15.25
C ALA A 135 5.50 -8.45 16.38
N LEU A 136 6.12 -8.38 17.56
CA LEU A 136 5.74 -9.20 18.72
C LEU A 136 4.37 -8.83 19.29
N VAL A 137 4.04 -7.53 19.25
CA VAL A 137 2.78 -6.96 19.76
C VAL A 137 1.65 -7.18 18.76
N VAL A 138 1.92 -7.12 17.46
CA VAL A 138 0.90 -7.28 16.42
C VAL A 138 0.30 -8.70 16.40
N VAL A 139 1.08 -9.73 16.76
CA VAL A 139 0.66 -11.14 16.66
C VAL A 139 -0.60 -11.47 17.47
N PRO A 140 -0.71 -11.16 18.79
CA PRO A 140 -1.95 -11.44 19.52
C PRO A 140 -3.17 -10.68 18.97
N LEU A 141 -2.96 -9.51 18.34
CA LEU A 141 -4.04 -8.75 17.74
C LEU A 141 -4.58 -9.43 16.47
N LEU A 142 -3.69 -9.92 15.60
CA LEU A 142 -4.07 -10.68 14.40
C LEU A 142 -4.77 -12.00 14.76
N ASN A 143 -4.22 -12.71 15.75
CA ASN A 143 -4.82 -13.95 16.24
C ASN A 143 -6.24 -13.74 16.79
N ALA A 144 -6.52 -12.59 17.42
CA ALA A 144 -7.85 -12.27 17.95
C ALA A 144 -8.93 -12.14 16.86
N VAL A 145 -8.52 -11.85 15.62
CA VAL A 145 -9.39 -11.73 14.44
C VAL A 145 -9.15 -12.85 13.41
N ASN A 146 -8.48 -13.93 13.82
CA ASN A 146 -8.18 -15.13 13.03
C ASN A 146 -7.46 -14.86 11.70
N VAL A 147 -6.56 -13.87 11.65
CA VAL A 147 -5.70 -13.65 10.47
C VAL A 147 -4.47 -14.55 10.58
N LEU A 148 -4.17 -15.31 9.53
CA LEU A 148 -2.96 -16.14 9.47
C LEU A 148 -1.70 -15.28 9.57
N GLU A 149 -0.77 -15.63 10.46
CA GLU A 149 0.50 -14.92 10.64
C GLU A 149 1.56 -15.91 11.14
N ALA A 150 2.81 -15.72 10.70
CA ALA A 150 3.93 -16.49 11.24
C ALA A 150 4.40 -15.83 12.55
N GLU A 151 4.41 -16.56 13.67
CA GLU A 151 4.79 -15.98 14.95
C GLU A 151 6.31 -15.72 15.01
N PRO A 152 6.75 -14.44 15.09
CA PRO A 152 8.16 -14.10 15.20
C PRO A 152 8.65 -14.31 16.64
N ARG A 153 9.87 -14.81 16.77
CA ARG A 153 10.60 -14.92 18.04
C ARG A 153 11.85 -14.07 17.99
N LEU A 154 11.99 -13.17 18.97
CA LEU A 154 13.19 -12.34 19.11
C LEU A 154 14.35 -13.21 19.59
N VAL A 155 15.40 -13.31 18.78
CA VAL A 155 16.56 -14.14 19.06
C VAL A 155 17.85 -13.44 18.66
N TYR A 156 18.95 -13.83 19.32
CA TYR A 156 20.30 -13.50 18.91
C TYR A 156 20.85 -14.65 18.04
N LEU A 157 21.29 -14.35 16.83
CA LEU A 157 21.91 -15.33 15.94
C LEU A 157 23.40 -15.43 16.27
N PRO A 158 23.89 -16.53 16.87
CA PRO A 158 25.29 -16.64 17.28
C PRO A 158 26.24 -16.59 16.07
N ASP A 159 27.41 -16.00 16.27
CA ASP A 159 28.50 -16.02 15.29
C ASP A 159 29.22 -17.38 15.34
N GLU A 160 28.70 -18.36 14.60
CA GLU A 160 29.21 -19.73 14.59
C GLU A 160 29.45 -20.30 13.19
N GLU A 161 30.31 -21.31 13.11
CA GLU A 161 30.78 -21.87 11.83
C GLU A 161 29.66 -22.52 10.99
N ARG A 162 28.57 -22.94 11.63
CA ARG A 162 27.40 -23.54 10.98
C ARG A 162 26.68 -22.57 10.05
N LEU A 163 26.87 -21.26 10.22
CA LEU A 163 26.40 -20.24 9.27
C LEU A 163 27.12 -20.29 7.92
N GLY A 164 28.30 -20.93 7.84
CA GLY A 164 29.07 -21.09 6.61
C GLY A 164 29.33 -19.75 5.92
N GLU A 165 28.98 -19.65 4.63
CA GLU A 165 29.17 -18.43 3.84
C GLU A 165 28.35 -17.22 4.34
N PHE A 166 27.32 -17.44 5.16
CA PHE A 166 26.47 -16.38 5.69
C PHE A 166 27.00 -15.77 6.99
N LYS A 167 28.04 -16.36 7.59
CA LYS A 167 28.57 -15.98 8.91
C LYS A 167 28.96 -14.50 8.99
N GLU A 168 29.68 -13.99 8.00
CA GLU A 168 30.15 -12.59 7.99
C GLU A 168 29.01 -11.57 8.00
N GLU A 169 27.88 -11.90 7.36
CA GLU A 169 26.75 -10.97 7.23
C GLU A 169 25.74 -11.08 8.37
N PHE A 170 25.59 -12.29 8.95
CA PHE A 170 24.53 -12.66 9.88
C PHE A 170 25.00 -13.08 11.28
N GLY A 171 26.27 -13.38 11.47
CA GLY A 171 26.81 -13.78 12.77
C GLY A 171 26.75 -12.62 13.77
N GLY A 172 26.21 -12.90 14.96
CA GLY A 172 26.23 -11.98 16.09
C GLY A 172 25.22 -10.84 16.04
N ILE A 173 24.10 -11.00 15.32
CA ILE A 173 23.08 -9.95 15.18
C ILE A 173 21.75 -10.34 15.83
N LEU A 174 21.01 -9.31 16.27
CA LEU A 174 19.66 -9.43 16.78
C LEU A 174 18.65 -9.50 15.63
N GLY A 175 17.68 -10.40 15.73
CA GLY A 175 16.62 -10.50 14.74
C GLY A 175 15.41 -11.31 15.19
N PHE A 176 14.47 -11.46 14.27
CA PHE A 176 13.32 -12.33 14.43
C PHE A 176 13.52 -13.62 13.65
N ILE A 177 13.29 -14.77 14.29
CA ILE A 177 13.12 -16.06 13.62
C ILE A 177 11.63 -16.40 13.58
N GLU A 178 11.11 -16.71 12.40
CA GLU A 178 9.71 -17.06 12.15
C GLU A 178 9.62 -18.21 11.15
N GLU A 179 8.54 -18.99 11.18
CA GLU A 179 8.26 -19.96 10.13
C GLU A 179 8.07 -19.20 8.80
N HIS A 180 8.73 -19.63 7.73
CA HIS A 180 8.51 -19.06 6.41
C HIS A 180 7.27 -19.73 5.79
N PRO A 181 6.17 -18.99 5.53
CA PRO A 181 4.99 -19.63 4.95
C PRO A 181 5.29 -20.20 3.56
N SER A 182 5.27 -21.52 3.47
CA SER A 182 5.60 -22.28 2.27
C SER A 182 4.67 -23.47 2.08
N GLU A 183 4.65 -23.98 0.85
CA GLU A 183 4.09 -25.29 0.53
C GLU A 183 4.92 -26.37 1.24
N GLY A 184 4.28 -27.46 1.68
CA GLY A 184 4.99 -28.58 2.30
C GLY A 184 5.78 -29.39 1.26
N GLU A 185 6.92 -29.97 1.67
CA GLU A 185 7.67 -30.94 0.87
C GLU A 185 7.22 -32.38 1.18
N ASP A 186 7.34 -33.30 0.22
CA ASP A 186 7.25 -34.76 0.43
C ASP A 186 6.04 -35.24 1.24
N HIS A 187 4.83 -34.74 0.91
CA HIS A 187 3.56 -35.06 1.59
C HIS A 187 3.41 -34.54 3.03
N LEU A 188 4.33 -33.70 3.51
CA LEU A 188 4.14 -32.95 4.75
C LEU A 188 3.12 -31.82 4.54
N PRO A 189 2.31 -31.49 5.57
CA PRO A 189 1.43 -30.34 5.51
C PRO A 189 2.25 -29.05 5.37
N GLY A 190 1.80 -28.13 4.50
CA GLY A 190 2.36 -26.79 4.39
C GLY A 190 2.04 -25.93 5.62
N PHE A 191 2.45 -24.65 5.57
CA PHE A 191 2.15 -23.68 6.62
C PHE A 191 0.65 -23.68 6.97
N GLU A 192 0.32 -23.90 8.24
CA GLU A 192 -1.08 -24.02 8.72
C GLU A 192 -1.94 -24.96 7.86
N ASN A 193 -1.38 -26.09 7.43
CA ASN A 193 -2.00 -27.10 6.56
C ASN A 193 -2.43 -26.60 5.16
N ALA A 194 -1.84 -25.50 4.68
CA ALA A 194 -2.12 -24.98 3.36
C ALA A 194 -1.76 -25.99 2.25
N ILE A 195 -2.64 -26.10 1.25
CA ILE A 195 -2.43 -26.92 0.04
C ILE A 195 -1.34 -26.32 -0.85
N ALA A 196 -1.29 -24.99 -0.91
CA ALA A 196 -0.35 -24.21 -1.70
C ALA A 196 -0.14 -22.83 -1.05
N VAL A 197 1.00 -22.19 -1.31
CA VAL A 197 1.34 -20.86 -0.80
C VAL A 197 1.99 -20.05 -1.93
N LYS A 198 1.45 -18.87 -2.22
CA LYS A 198 1.95 -18.00 -3.29
C LYS A 198 2.22 -16.58 -2.80
N GLY A 199 3.20 -15.92 -3.41
CA GLY A 199 3.30 -14.46 -3.35
C GLY A 199 2.23 -13.82 -4.25
N THR A 200 1.91 -12.56 -3.99
CA THR A 200 0.78 -11.84 -4.61
C THR A 200 0.80 -11.84 -6.14
N TYR A 201 1.92 -11.46 -6.78
CA TYR A 201 2.02 -11.44 -8.23
C TYR A 201 1.74 -12.82 -8.86
N LYS A 202 2.37 -13.87 -8.32
CA LYS A 202 2.14 -15.25 -8.76
C LYS A 202 0.72 -15.72 -8.52
N LEU A 203 0.05 -15.23 -7.46
CA LEU A 203 -1.34 -15.54 -7.22
C LEU A 203 -2.23 -14.89 -8.30
N PHE A 204 -2.02 -13.62 -8.63
CA PHE A 204 -2.85 -12.94 -9.62
C PHE A 204 -2.73 -13.54 -11.02
N ASP A 205 -1.52 -13.86 -11.47
CA ASP A 205 -1.33 -14.59 -12.73
C ASP A 205 -1.97 -15.98 -12.71
N TYR A 206 -2.02 -16.61 -11.53
CA TYR A 206 -2.67 -17.90 -11.36
C TYR A 206 -4.21 -17.79 -11.36
N LEU A 207 -4.77 -16.78 -10.69
CA LEU A 207 -6.22 -16.54 -10.61
C LEU A 207 -6.81 -16.11 -11.95
N ALA A 208 -6.07 -15.32 -12.73
CA ALA A 208 -6.45 -14.97 -14.11
C ALA A 208 -6.76 -16.23 -14.94
N LYS A 209 -6.00 -17.33 -14.73
CA LYS A 209 -6.19 -18.62 -15.41
C LYS A 209 -7.12 -19.60 -14.67
N LYS A 210 -7.60 -19.25 -13.48
CA LYS A 210 -8.34 -20.13 -12.56
C LYS A 210 -9.53 -19.41 -11.93
N ARG A 211 -10.43 -18.90 -12.77
CA ARG A 211 -11.64 -18.14 -12.40
C ARG A 211 -12.60 -18.77 -11.39
N SER A 212 -12.48 -20.07 -11.11
CA SER A 212 -13.29 -20.76 -10.09
C SER A 212 -12.69 -20.68 -8.67
N GLN A 213 -11.53 -20.04 -8.51
CA GLN A 213 -10.87 -19.86 -7.22
C GLN A 213 -10.94 -18.37 -6.83
N LYS A 214 -11.08 -18.10 -5.55
CA LYS A 214 -11.24 -16.74 -5.02
C LYS A 214 -10.28 -16.47 -3.88
N ILE A 215 -10.03 -15.18 -3.65
CA ILE A 215 -9.38 -14.70 -2.43
C ILE A 215 -10.45 -14.55 -1.36
N ASP A 216 -10.11 -14.83 -0.11
CA ASP A 216 -10.95 -14.49 1.03
C ASP A 216 -10.85 -12.98 1.30
N ALA A 217 -11.72 -12.18 0.67
CA ALA A 217 -11.72 -10.74 0.87
C ALA A 217 -12.15 -10.34 2.29
N GLU A 218 -12.93 -11.17 2.99
CA GLU A 218 -13.35 -10.88 4.36
C GLU A 218 -12.15 -11.02 5.33
N GLU A 219 -11.37 -12.10 5.21
CA GLU A 219 -10.15 -12.28 5.99
C GLU A 219 -9.07 -11.26 5.60
N PHE A 220 -9.03 -10.85 4.32
CA PHE A 220 -8.17 -9.75 3.89
C PHE A 220 -8.60 -8.42 4.52
N LEU A 221 -9.89 -8.12 4.61
CA LEU A 221 -10.37 -6.93 5.31
C LEU A 221 -10.01 -6.97 6.81
N ASN A 222 -10.12 -8.12 7.48
CA ASN A 222 -9.64 -8.27 8.87
C ASN A 222 -8.19 -7.82 9.02
N ALA A 223 -7.31 -8.31 8.14
CA ALA A 223 -5.90 -7.97 8.16
C ALA A 223 -5.66 -6.47 7.87
N ARG A 224 -6.37 -5.89 6.89
CA ARG A 224 -6.22 -4.46 6.55
C ARG A 224 -6.75 -3.53 7.63
N LEU A 225 -7.86 -3.86 8.28
CA LEU A 225 -8.36 -3.09 9.45
C LEU A 225 -7.37 -3.17 10.61
N MET A 226 -6.69 -4.31 10.79
CA MET A 226 -5.61 -4.40 11.76
C MET A 226 -4.43 -3.51 11.41
N ASP A 227 -4.03 -3.45 10.13
CA ASP A 227 -2.98 -2.54 9.66
C ASP A 227 -3.34 -1.07 9.97
N LEU A 228 -4.61 -0.69 9.81
CA LEU A 228 -5.11 0.63 10.23
C LEU A 228 -4.94 0.81 11.74
N ILE A 229 -5.39 -0.13 12.57
CA ILE A 229 -5.28 -0.03 14.04
C ILE A 229 -3.82 0.16 14.48
N VAL A 230 -2.88 -0.60 13.93
CA VAL A 230 -1.46 -0.54 14.35
C VAL A 230 -0.66 0.56 13.65
N GLY A 231 -1.27 1.25 12.68
CA GLY A 231 -0.62 2.32 11.92
C GLY A 231 0.45 1.83 10.95
N ASP A 232 0.28 0.62 10.40
CA ASP A 232 1.22 -0.01 9.49
C ASP A 232 0.94 0.44 8.05
N TRP A 233 1.69 1.45 7.60
CA TRP A 233 1.47 2.15 6.34
C TRP A 233 2.13 1.48 5.13
N ASP A 234 3.09 0.57 5.34
CA ASP A 234 3.95 0.04 4.26
C ASP A 234 3.46 -1.29 3.68
N ARG A 235 2.22 -1.29 3.18
CA ARG A 235 1.50 -2.53 2.83
C ARG A 235 1.47 -2.87 1.34
N HIS A 236 2.63 -2.80 0.70
CA HIS A 236 2.81 -3.16 -0.72
C HIS A 236 2.64 -4.67 -0.99
N MET A 237 2.53 -5.08 -2.26
CA MET A 237 2.08 -6.44 -2.62
C MET A 237 3.03 -7.55 -2.17
N ASP A 238 4.32 -7.27 -2.09
CA ASP A 238 5.33 -8.22 -1.60
C ASP A 238 5.20 -8.53 -0.10
N GLN A 239 4.45 -7.73 0.67
CA GLN A 239 4.20 -7.98 2.10
C GLN A 239 3.10 -8.99 2.38
N TRP A 240 2.65 -9.70 1.35
CA TRP A 240 1.61 -10.71 1.47
C TRP A 240 2.05 -12.03 0.88
N ARG A 241 1.65 -13.10 1.55
CA ARG A 241 1.52 -14.43 0.96
C ARG A 241 0.09 -14.88 1.05
N TRP A 242 -0.23 -15.94 0.32
CA TRP A 242 -1.58 -16.42 0.18
C TRP A 242 -1.59 -17.93 0.32
N ALA A 243 -2.26 -18.43 1.35
CA ALA A 243 -2.41 -19.85 1.61
C ALA A 243 -3.72 -20.39 1.01
N LYS A 244 -3.62 -21.50 0.28
CA LYS A 244 -4.75 -22.14 -0.37
C LYS A 244 -5.37 -23.19 0.52
N TYR A 245 -6.70 -23.14 0.63
CA TYR A 245 -7.51 -24.15 1.32
C TYR A 245 -8.62 -24.69 0.40
N GLU A 246 -9.18 -25.82 0.81
CA GLU A 246 -10.38 -26.40 0.19
C GLU A 246 -11.54 -26.28 1.19
N GLU A 247 -12.56 -25.53 0.79
CA GLU A 247 -13.79 -25.27 1.55
C GLU A 247 -15.01 -25.83 0.80
N SER A 248 -16.19 -25.80 1.43
CA SER A 248 -17.40 -26.44 0.88
C SER A 248 -17.88 -25.87 -0.45
N ASP A 249 -17.56 -24.61 -0.72
CA ASP A 249 -17.94 -23.79 -1.86
C ASP A 249 -16.83 -23.70 -2.93
N GLY A 250 -15.63 -24.21 -2.65
CA GLY A 250 -14.54 -24.28 -3.60
C GLY A 250 -13.16 -24.14 -2.98
N LYS A 251 -12.23 -23.60 -3.77
CA LYS A 251 -10.84 -23.37 -3.34
C LYS A 251 -10.65 -21.89 -3.08
N ILE A 252 -10.24 -21.56 -1.86
CA ILE A 252 -10.09 -20.19 -1.36
C ILE A 252 -8.63 -19.91 -1.01
N TRP A 253 -8.22 -18.66 -1.21
CA TRP A 253 -6.89 -18.16 -0.89
C TRP A 253 -6.96 -17.15 0.26
N LYS A 254 -6.36 -17.51 1.40
CA LYS A 254 -6.36 -16.70 2.62
C LYS A 254 -5.08 -15.89 2.74
N PRO A 255 -5.15 -14.63 3.17
CA PRO A 255 -3.98 -13.76 3.28
C PRO A 255 -3.09 -14.17 4.45
N ILE A 256 -1.79 -14.09 4.23
CA ILE A 256 -0.76 -14.19 5.26
C ILE A 256 0.05 -12.89 5.15
N PRO A 257 -0.32 -11.84 5.91
CA PRO A 257 0.53 -10.67 6.03
C PRO A 257 1.93 -11.03 6.54
N ARG A 258 2.91 -10.19 6.18
CA ARG A 258 4.30 -10.32 6.60
C ARG A 258 4.85 -8.92 6.88
N ASP A 259 5.99 -8.88 7.56
CA ASP A 259 6.81 -7.67 7.73
C ASP A 259 6.06 -6.50 8.39
N ARG A 260 6.04 -6.52 9.73
CA ARG A 260 5.33 -5.53 10.55
C ARG A 260 6.23 -4.41 11.04
N ASP A 261 7.22 -4.04 10.23
CA ASP A 261 8.28 -3.12 10.63
C ASP A 261 7.82 -1.67 10.78
N GLN A 262 6.75 -1.27 10.08
CA GLN A 262 6.24 0.09 10.11
C GLN A 262 5.06 0.28 11.07
N ALA A 263 4.65 -0.78 11.77
CA ALA A 263 3.69 -0.67 12.86
C ALA A 263 4.27 0.21 13.99
N PHE A 264 3.43 1.10 14.52
CA PHE A 264 3.80 2.06 15.58
C PHE A 264 4.85 3.10 15.19
N SER A 265 5.03 3.40 13.90
CA SER A 265 5.99 4.42 13.42
C SER A 265 5.78 5.80 14.06
N LYS A 266 6.87 6.47 14.46
CA LYS A 266 6.88 7.83 15.03
C LYS A 266 7.61 8.81 14.11
N TYR A 267 6.86 9.63 13.37
CA TYR A 267 7.39 10.80 12.67
C TYR A 267 7.20 12.07 13.50
N ASP A 268 7.84 12.12 14.67
CA ASP A 268 7.91 13.31 15.53
C ASP A 268 9.19 14.13 15.25
N GLY A 269 9.27 15.35 15.80
CA GLY A 269 10.29 16.32 15.43
C GLY A 269 9.94 17.13 14.18
N VAL A 270 10.60 18.27 14.00
CA VAL A 270 10.23 19.23 12.94
C VAL A 270 10.40 18.65 11.54
N PHE A 271 11.55 18.02 11.23
CA PHE A 271 11.81 17.52 9.88
C PHE A 271 11.01 16.26 9.53
N PRO A 272 10.91 15.24 10.40
CA PRO A 272 10.10 14.05 10.10
C PRO A 272 8.62 14.40 9.96
N PHE A 273 8.09 15.34 10.75
CA PHE A 273 6.71 15.83 10.60
C PHE A 273 6.47 16.46 9.23
N VAL A 274 7.39 17.33 8.76
CA VAL A 274 7.29 17.94 7.43
C VAL A 274 7.43 16.88 6.33
N ALA A 275 8.34 15.91 6.50
CA ALA A 275 8.49 14.81 5.56
C ALA A 275 7.22 13.97 5.45
N ALA A 276 6.59 13.61 6.57
CA ALA A 276 5.31 12.91 6.62
C ALA A 276 4.17 13.70 5.97
N TYR A 277 4.18 15.03 6.09
CA TYR A 277 3.19 15.87 5.40
C TYR A 277 3.39 15.92 3.87
N LEU A 278 4.65 15.88 3.40
CA LEU A 278 4.97 15.98 1.97
C LEU A 278 4.98 14.62 1.25
N VAL A 279 5.19 13.53 1.99
CA VAL A 279 5.31 12.17 1.47
C VAL A 279 4.18 11.35 2.11
N PRO A 280 3.01 11.21 1.42
CA PRO A 280 1.84 10.47 1.93
C PRO A 280 2.11 9.07 2.47
N GLN A 281 3.22 8.46 2.04
CA GLN A 281 3.62 7.12 2.46
C GLN A 281 4.04 7.11 3.93
N LEU A 282 4.67 8.17 4.44
CA LEU A 282 5.19 8.22 5.80
C LEU A 282 4.08 8.64 6.78
N ASN A 283 3.63 7.71 7.63
CA ASN A 283 2.50 7.95 8.53
C ASN A 283 2.86 7.82 10.01
N HIS A 284 2.45 8.81 10.81
CA HIS A 284 2.65 8.82 12.25
C HIS A 284 1.58 8.01 13.00
N PHE A 285 2.01 7.13 13.91
CA PHE A 285 1.15 6.39 14.81
C PHE A 285 0.70 7.27 16.00
N GLY A 286 -0.42 7.96 15.80
CA GLY A 286 -1.10 8.76 16.81
C GLY A 286 -2.36 8.12 17.36
N GLU A 287 -2.90 8.72 18.43
CA GLU A 287 -4.20 8.38 19.02
C GLU A 287 -5.36 8.46 18.02
N LYS A 288 -5.27 9.44 17.11
CA LYS A 288 -6.17 9.64 15.99
C LYS A 288 -5.54 9.09 14.73
N TYR A 289 -6.41 8.62 13.84
CA TYR A 289 -6.00 8.27 12.48
C TYR A 289 -5.55 9.52 11.71
N PRO A 290 -4.50 9.42 10.89
CA PRO A 290 -4.19 10.42 9.87
C PRO A 290 -5.26 10.35 8.75
N GLN A 291 -5.02 11.01 7.63
CA GLN A 291 -5.85 10.77 6.44
C GLN A 291 -5.73 9.29 6.05
N ILE A 292 -6.87 8.64 5.86
CA ILE A 292 -6.88 7.21 5.54
C ILE A 292 -6.27 6.94 4.15
N GLU A 293 -6.35 7.91 3.23
CA GLU A 293 -5.68 7.84 1.93
C GLU A 293 -4.16 7.68 2.06
N ASP A 294 -3.53 8.41 2.98
CA ASP A 294 -2.09 8.35 3.25
C ASP A 294 -1.71 6.99 3.86
N LEU A 295 -2.44 6.58 4.92
CA LEU A 295 -2.18 5.33 5.63
C LEU A 295 -2.40 4.08 4.76
N THR A 296 -3.28 4.17 3.77
CA THR A 296 -3.56 3.07 2.84
C THR A 296 -2.83 3.21 1.51
N TRP A 297 -2.03 4.27 1.34
CA TRP A 297 -1.42 4.61 0.06
C TRP A 297 -0.66 3.43 -0.53
N ASN A 298 0.29 2.82 0.19
CA ASN A 298 1.08 1.71 -0.36
C ASN A 298 0.25 0.44 -0.64
N GLY A 299 -0.84 0.20 0.11
CA GLY A 299 -1.72 -0.95 -0.09
C GLY A 299 -2.79 -0.78 -1.17
N ARG A 300 -3.01 0.46 -1.64
CA ARG A 300 -4.18 0.85 -2.47
C ARG A 300 -4.46 -0.03 -3.69
N PHE A 301 -3.42 -0.56 -4.34
CA PHE A 301 -3.59 -1.41 -5.52
C PHE A 301 -4.14 -2.79 -5.16
N LEU A 302 -3.57 -3.40 -4.12
CA LEU A 302 -4.03 -4.69 -3.60
C LEU A 302 -5.43 -4.54 -2.98
N ASP A 303 -5.65 -3.47 -2.23
CA ASP A 303 -6.93 -3.15 -1.59
C ASP A 303 -8.06 -3.12 -2.62
N ARG A 304 -7.88 -2.41 -3.74
CA ARG A 304 -8.88 -2.39 -4.83
C ARG A 304 -9.04 -3.73 -5.53
N ARG A 305 -7.95 -4.49 -5.68
CA ARG A 305 -7.98 -5.78 -6.37
C ARG A 305 -8.79 -6.83 -5.62
N VAL A 306 -8.78 -6.77 -4.28
CA VAL A 306 -9.43 -7.77 -3.41
C VAL A 306 -10.73 -7.24 -2.81
N LEU A 307 -10.70 -6.06 -2.21
CA LEU A 307 -11.81 -5.57 -1.37
C LEU A 307 -12.98 -4.97 -2.15
N THR A 308 -12.81 -4.70 -3.46
CA THR A 308 -13.90 -4.17 -4.30
C THR A 308 -15.08 -5.16 -4.40
N GLU A 309 -14.92 -6.45 -4.08
CA GLU A 309 -16.06 -7.37 -4.10
C GLU A 309 -17.02 -7.22 -2.91
N LEU A 310 -16.55 -6.69 -1.78
CA LEU A 310 -17.35 -6.61 -0.56
C LEU A 310 -18.40 -5.49 -0.65
N ASP A 311 -19.65 -5.81 -0.30
CA ASP A 311 -20.69 -4.80 -0.11
C ASP A 311 -20.53 -4.08 1.24
N LYS A 312 -21.17 -2.90 1.39
CA LYS A 312 -21.03 -2.07 2.59
C LYS A 312 -21.52 -2.76 3.87
N ARG A 313 -22.56 -3.59 3.79
CA ARG A 313 -23.11 -4.27 4.96
C ARG A 313 -22.14 -5.34 5.47
N THR A 314 -21.55 -6.10 4.56
CA THR A 314 -20.51 -7.10 4.88
C THR A 314 -19.29 -6.40 5.47
N TRP A 315 -18.85 -5.30 4.85
CA TRP A 315 -17.75 -4.47 5.36
C TRP A 315 -17.97 -3.94 6.79
N ASP A 316 -19.17 -3.41 7.07
CA ASP A 316 -19.53 -2.90 8.40
C ASP A 316 -19.61 -4.01 9.44
N SER A 317 -20.13 -5.18 9.04
CA SER A 317 -20.18 -6.35 9.91
C SER A 317 -18.78 -6.81 10.32
N ILE A 318 -17.85 -6.86 9.37
CA ILE A 318 -16.44 -7.18 9.62
C ILE A 318 -15.79 -6.14 10.52
N THR A 319 -16.03 -4.85 10.25
CA THR A 319 -15.51 -3.73 11.06
C THR A 319 -15.96 -3.83 12.51
N GLY A 320 -17.26 -4.04 12.75
CA GLY A 320 -17.80 -4.22 14.09
C GLY A 320 -17.25 -5.45 14.80
N MET A 321 -17.02 -6.55 14.05
CA MET A 321 -16.41 -7.77 14.58
C MET A 321 -14.96 -7.52 15.03
N VAL A 322 -14.13 -6.91 14.19
CA VAL A 322 -12.74 -6.55 14.53
C VAL A 322 -12.71 -5.63 15.75
N GLN A 323 -13.53 -4.57 15.76
CA GLN A 323 -13.61 -3.64 16.88
C GLN A 323 -13.96 -4.37 18.19
N ALA A 324 -14.91 -5.30 18.17
CA ALA A 324 -15.35 -6.04 19.34
C ALA A 324 -14.34 -7.10 19.82
N LYS A 325 -13.53 -7.68 18.92
CA LYS A 325 -12.54 -8.72 19.24
C LYS A 325 -11.27 -8.15 19.87
N ILE A 326 -10.90 -6.91 19.56
CA ILE A 326 -9.74 -6.25 20.15
C ILE A 326 -10.11 -5.67 21.52
N THR A 327 -10.39 -6.53 22.50
CA THR A 327 -10.73 -6.07 23.87
C THR A 327 -9.52 -5.44 24.56
N ASP A 328 -9.76 -4.76 25.68
CA ASP A 328 -8.68 -4.20 26.49
C ASP A 328 -7.71 -5.30 26.95
N GLU A 329 -8.20 -6.49 27.27
CA GLU A 329 -7.37 -7.64 27.65
C GLU A 329 -6.52 -8.16 26.48
N VAL A 330 -7.03 -8.11 25.25
CA VAL A 330 -6.27 -8.47 24.04
C VAL A 330 -5.15 -7.46 23.82
N VAL A 331 -5.43 -6.16 23.94
CA VAL A 331 -4.41 -5.10 23.84
C VAL A 331 -3.37 -5.23 24.94
N ASP A 332 -3.78 -5.44 26.18
CA ASP A 332 -2.88 -5.59 27.32
C ASP A 332 -2.01 -6.85 27.21
N SER A 333 -2.55 -7.93 26.63
CA SER A 333 -1.79 -9.15 26.35
C SER A 333 -0.82 -8.97 25.19
N ALA A 334 -1.20 -8.19 24.18
CA ALA A 334 -0.35 -7.83 23.05
C ALA A 334 0.89 -7.04 23.50
N VAL A 335 0.71 -5.96 24.26
CA VAL A 335 1.84 -5.12 24.71
C VAL A 335 2.77 -5.85 25.69
N LYS A 336 2.27 -6.88 26.41
CA LYS A 336 3.10 -7.74 27.28
C LYS A 336 4.09 -8.62 26.51
N ARG A 337 4.01 -8.67 25.18
CA ARG A 337 4.98 -9.35 24.32
C ARG A 337 6.25 -8.52 24.08
N LEU A 338 6.26 -7.25 24.45
CA LEU A 338 7.48 -6.44 24.48
C LEU A 338 8.50 -7.05 25.46
N PRO A 339 9.81 -6.90 25.21
CA PRO A 339 10.82 -7.26 26.20
C PRO A 339 10.53 -6.56 27.54
N PRO A 340 10.64 -7.27 28.68
CA PRO A 340 10.34 -6.69 29.99
C PRO A 340 11.10 -5.40 30.31
N GLU A 341 12.32 -5.26 29.78
CA GLU A 341 13.19 -4.11 29.98
C GLU A 341 12.67 -2.82 29.31
N VAL A 342 11.90 -2.95 28.22
CA VAL A 342 11.33 -1.79 27.48
C VAL A 342 9.84 -1.59 27.77
N TYR A 343 9.22 -2.49 28.53
CA TYR A 343 7.78 -2.46 28.80
C TYR A 343 7.36 -1.14 29.44
N SER A 344 8.04 -0.69 30.50
CA SER A 344 7.71 0.57 31.17
C SER A 344 8.03 1.83 30.35
N ILE A 345 8.78 1.68 29.24
CA ILE A 345 9.16 2.80 28.36
C ILE A 345 8.07 3.06 27.32
N SER A 346 7.45 2.00 26.79
CA SER A 346 6.61 2.10 25.59
C SER A 346 5.21 1.48 25.70
N ALA A 347 4.96 0.58 26.67
CA ALA A 347 3.71 -0.19 26.71
C ALA A 347 2.47 0.68 26.96
N ASP A 348 2.56 1.67 27.86
CA ASP A 348 1.43 2.55 28.19
C ASP A 348 1.03 3.40 26.98
N GLU A 349 2.01 3.96 26.27
CA GLU A 349 1.78 4.75 25.05
C GLU A 349 1.12 3.89 23.95
N ILE A 350 1.67 2.70 23.69
CA ILE A 350 1.15 1.80 22.65
C ILE A 350 -0.26 1.31 23.01
N SER A 351 -0.48 0.89 24.26
CA SER A 351 -1.80 0.40 24.73
C SER A 351 -2.87 1.49 24.61
N PHE A 352 -2.56 2.71 25.05
CA PHE A 352 -3.47 3.84 24.96
C PHE A 352 -3.84 4.17 23.51
N LYS A 353 -2.84 4.27 22.62
CA LYS A 353 -3.08 4.57 21.20
C LYS A 353 -3.86 3.46 20.50
N LEU A 354 -3.55 2.18 20.75
CA LEU A 354 -4.30 1.04 20.21
C LEU A 354 -5.78 1.07 20.61
N LYS A 355 -6.07 1.33 21.89
CA LYS A 355 -7.45 1.44 22.40
C LYS A 355 -8.19 2.61 21.76
N SER A 356 -7.57 3.79 21.70
CA SER A 356 -8.15 4.97 21.03
C SER A 356 -8.46 4.71 19.55
N ARG A 357 -7.55 4.06 18.82
CA ARG A 357 -7.74 3.75 17.40
C ARG A 357 -8.84 2.71 17.20
N ARG A 358 -8.85 1.63 17.97
CA ARG A 358 -9.96 0.67 17.99
C ARG A 358 -11.31 1.37 18.19
N ASP A 359 -11.41 2.26 19.16
CA ASP A 359 -12.68 2.94 19.48
C ASP A 359 -13.15 3.85 18.33
N ASN A 360 -12.21 4.34 17.49
CA ASN A 360 -12.49 5.13 16.29
C ASN A 360 -12.46 4.33 14.98
N LEU A 361 -12.36 2.99 15.03
CA LEU A 361 -12.16 2.15 13.86
C LEU A 361 -13.28 2.29 12.82
N GLN A 362 -14.54 2.44 13.26
CA GLN A 362 -15.68 2.56 12.35
C GLN A 362 -15.51 3.73 11.38
N TRP A 363 -15.11 4.91 11.88
CA TRP A 363 -14.86 6.07 11.02
C TRP A 363 -13.74 5.80 10.01
N ALA A 364 -12.62 5.23 10.47
CA ALA A 364 -11.49 4.93 9.59
C ALA A 364 -11.86 3.90 8.51
N SER A 365 -12.70 2.92 8.88
CA SER A 365 -13.22 1.88 8.01
C SER A 365 -14.18 2.44 6.96
N ASP A 366 -15.05 3.39 7.32
CA ASP A 366 -15.96 4.06 6.39
C ASP A 366 -15.22 4.88 5.34
N GLU A 367 -14.20 5.64 5.77
CA GLU A 367 -13.30 6.37 4.85
C GLU A 367 -12.56 5.40 3.93
N PHE A 368 -12.04 4.29 4.47
CA PHE A 368 -11.36 3.26 3.69
C PHE A 368 -12.27 2.61 2.65
N TYR A 369 -13.52 2.28 3.02
CA TYR A 369 -14.52 1.78 2.08
C TYR A 369 -14.75 2.77 0.93
N GLY A 370 -14.87 4.06 1.25
CA GLY A 370 -15.00 5.14 0.27
C GLY A 370 -13.83 5.17 -0.71
N LEU A 371 -12.59 5.08 -0.22
CA LEU A 371 -11.39 5.08 -1.07
C LEU A 371 -11.32 3.89 -2.03
N VAL A 372 -11.65 2.69 -1.54
CA VAL A 372 -11.68 1.46 -2.36
C VAL A 372 -12.77 1.54 -3.44
N ASN A 373 -13.96 2.03 -3.08
CA ASN A 373 -15.14 1.96 -3.96
C ASN A 373 -15.36 3.21 -4.83
N LYS A 374 -14.72 4.35 -4.53
CA LYS A 374 -14.84 5.57 -5.34
C LYS A 374 -14.37 5.38 -6.77
N TYR A 375 -13.26 4.66 -6.92
CA TYR A 375 -12.68 4.28 -8.19
C TYR A 375 -12.61 2.74 -8.20
N ALA A 376 -13.74 2.07 -8.44
CA ALA A 376 -13.85 0.63 -8.30
C ALA A 376 -13.23 -0.10 -9.50
N ASP A 377 -12.44 -1.15 -9.23
CA ASP A 377 -11.89 -2.03 -10.26
C ASP A 377 -12.50 -3.43 -10.13
N VAL A 378 -12.97 -3.99 -11.25
CA VAL A 378 -13.44 -5.37 -11.37
C VAL A 378 -12.56 -6.07 -12.39
N PHE A 379 -12.02 -7.24 -12.04
CA PHE A 379 -11.12 -8.00 -12.90
C PHE A 379 -11.74 -9.36 -13.23
N CYS A 380 -11.85 -9.63 -14.53
CA CYS A 380 -12.29 -10.91 -15.07
C CYS A 380 -11.12 -11.89 -15.20
N SER A 381 -11.31 -12.98 -15.93
CA SER A 381 -10.30 -14.02 -16.17
C SER A 381 -9.62 -13.89 -17.53
N ASP A 382 -8.67 -14.77 -17.85
CA ASP A 382 -8.10 -14.90 -19.20
C ASP A 382 -8.95 -15.83 -20.11
N ASP A 383 -10.07 -16.36 -19.59
CA ASP A 383 -11.04 -17.17 -20.35
C ASP A 383 -12.20 -16.29 -20.85
N ASP A 384 -12.97 -16.78 -21.84
CA ASP A 384 -14.21 -16.13 -22.29
C ASP A 384 -15.19 -15.85 -21.11
N ASP A 385 -15.46 -14.57 -20.86
CA ASP A 385 -16.35 -14.05 -19.84
C ASP A 385 -17.50 -13.20 -20.45
N TYR A 386 -18.63 -13.19 -19.74
CA TYR A 386 -19.83 -12.43 -20.08
C TYR A 386 -20.09 -11.43 -18.96
N LEU A 387 -19.93 -10.15 -19.28
CA LEU A 387 -20.14 -9.02 -18.38
C LEU A 387 -21.51 -8.38 -18.62
N GLU A 388 -22.26 -8.16 -17.54
CA GLU A 388 -23.42 -7.28 -17.52
C GLU A 388 -23.22 -6.10 -16.59
N VAL A 389 -23.54 -4.91 -17.11
CA VAL A 389 -23.62 -3.68 -16.32
C VAL A 389 -25.04 -3.13 -16.45
N ASN A 390 -25.82 -3.23 -15.37
CA ASN A 390 -27.17 -2.71 -15.31
C ASN A 390 -27.19 -1.40 -14.51
N ARG A 391 -27.41 -0.28 -15.19
CA ARG A 391 -27.71 1.01 -14.55
C ARG A 391 -29.15 0.97 -14.03
N LEU A 392 -29.31 0.48 -12.80
CA LEU A 392 -30.60 0.17 -12.20
C LEU A 392 -31.43 1.44 -12.00
N ASP A 393 -30.81 2.45 -11.39
CA ASP A 393 -31.38 3.77 -11.11
C ASP A 393 -30.26 4.78 -10.81
N ASP A 394 -30.63 5.98 -10.35
CA ASP A 394 -29.68 7.06 -10.02
C ASP A 394 -28.75 6.72 -8.86
N LYS A 395 -29.10 5.75 -8.01
CA LYS A 395 -28.34 5.36 -6.81
C LYS A 395 -27.55 4.08 -6.98
N SER A 396 -27.90 3.23 -7.94
CA SER A 396 -27.34 1.89 -8.01
C SER A 396 -26.97 1.45 -9.42
N THR A 397 -25.78 0.86 -9.53
CA THR A 397 -25.30 0.15 -10.74
C THR A 397 -24.95 -1.28 -10.37
N ILE A 398 -25.54 -2.27 -11.03
CA ILE A 398 -25.24 -3.69 -10.80
C ILE A 398 -24.20 -4.16 -11.81
N VAL A 399 -23.17 -4.86 -11.34
CA VAL A 399 -22.19 -5.55 -12.17
C VAL A 399 -22.28 -7.05 -11.91
N SER A 400 -22.41 -7.81 -12.97
CA SER A 400 -22.41 -9.28 -12.93
C SER A 400 -21.43 -9.82 -13.96
N VAL A 401 -20.56 -10.75 -13.55
CA VAL A 401 -19.64 -11.46 -14.46
C VAL A 401 -19.99 -12.94 -14.44
N PHE A 402 -20.17 -13.52 -15.61
CA PHE A 402 -20.48 -14.94 -15.79
C PHE A 402 -19.43 -15.58 -16.69
N LYS A 403 -19.30 -16.91 -16.60
CA LYS A 403 -18.61 -17.67 -17.65
C LYS A 403 -19.37 -17.52 -18.96
N ARG A 404 -18.69 -17.16 -20.04
CA ARG A 404 -19.26 -17.20 -21.39
C ARG A 404 -19.15 -18.62 -21.94
N ASP A 405 -20.31 -19.24 -22.21
CA ASP A 405 -20.38 -20.51 -22.93
C ASP A 405 -21.16 -20.31 -24.24
N LYS A 406 -20.43 -20.27 -25.36
CA LYS A 406 -21.00 -20.06 -26.70
C LYS A 406 -22.00 -21.18 -27.07
N SER A 407 -21.97 -22.34 -26.43
CA SER A 407 -22.93 -23.43 -26.65
C SER A 407 -24.28 -23.22 -25.94
N MET A 408 -24.32 -22.40 -24.89
CA MET A 408 -25.54 -22.07 -24.15
C MET A 408 -26.30 -20.86 -24.73
N GLY A 409 -25.79 -20.24 -25.80
CA GLY A 409 -26.37 -19.00 -26.34
C GLY A 409 -26.32 -17.87 -25.31
N ASP A 410 -27.47 -17.28 -24.98
CA ASP A 410 -27.61 -16.27 -23.92
C ASP A 410 -27.90 -16.86 -22.52
N GLY A 411 -27.89 -18.20 -22.39
CA GLY A 411 -28.03 -18.87 -21.10
C GLY A 411 -26.82 -18.61 -20.19
N LYS A 412 -27.09 -18.30 -18.92
CA LYS A 412 -26.06 -17.97 -17.91
C LYS A 412 -26.15 -18.94 -16.73
N GLY A 413 -24.99 -19.35 -16.23
CA GLY A 413 -24.87 -20.05 -14.95
C GLY A 413 -24.87 -19.08 -13.77
N GLU A 414 -24.39 -19.54 -12.61
CA GLU A 414 -24.14 -18.68 -11.46
C GLU A 414 -23.06 -17.63 -11.77
N PRO A 415 -23.20 -16.39 -11.28
CA PRO A 415 -22.20 -15.35 -11.49
C PRO A 415 -20.90 -15.68 -10.75
N LEU A 416 -19.77 -15.45 -11.42
CA LEU A 416 -18.43 -15.47 -10.83
C LEU A 416 -18.23 -14.25 -9.92
N PHE A 417 -18.79 -13.11 -10.32
CA PHE A 417 -18.81 -11.86 -9.57
C PHE A 417 -20.19 -11.23 -9.65
N TYR A 418 -20.67 -10.68 -8.53
CA TYR A 418 -21.91 -9.92 -8.46
C TYR A 418 -21.77 -8.83 -7.41
N LYS A 419 -22.02 -7.58 -7.78
CA LYS A 419 -22.06 -6.47 -6.82
C LYS A 419 -23.02 -5.37 -7.27
N ILE A 420 -23.71 -4.78 -6.30
CA ILE A 420 -24.46 -3.53 -6.45
C ILE A 420 -23.57 -2.40 -5.96
N PHE A 421 -23.17 -1.52 -6.87
CA PHE A 421 -22.39 -0.33 -6.56
C PHE A 421 -23.29 0.84 -6.22
N ASP A 422 -22.91 1.56 -5.17
CA ASP A 422 -23.53 2.83 -4.78
C ASP A 422 -22.98 3.96 -5.67
N ASN A 423 -23.86 4.62 -6.42
CA ASN A 423 -23.52 5.70 -7.34
C ASN A 423 -23.14 7.00 -6.62
N GLU A 424 -23.49 7.17 -5.34
CA GLU A 424 -23.08 8.33 -4.53
C GLU A 424 -21.59 8.23 -4.13
N ILE A 425 -21.06 7.00 -4.07
CA ILE A 425 -19.65 6.71 -3.76
C ILE A 425 -18.85 6.51 -5.04
N THR A 426 -19.34 5.62 -5.92
CA THR A 426 -18.62 5.15 -7.11
C THR A 426 -18.72 6.18 -8.23
N ILE A 427 -17.60 6.80 -8.58
CA ILE A 427 -17.57 7.81 -9.66
C ILE A 427 -16.96 7.26 -10.97
N ASP A 428 -16.12 6.23 -10.86
CA ASP A 428 -15.43 5.57 -11.97
C ASP A 428 -15.37 4.06 -11.68
N LEU A 429 -16.03 3.26 -12.51
CA LEU A 429 -16.09 1.81 -12.44
C LEU A 429 -15.33 1.23 -13.63
N ARG A 430 -14.23 0.54 -13.36
CA ARG A 430 -13.29 0.04 -14.36
C ARG A 430 -13.31 -1.47 -14.37
N ILE A 431 -13.64 -2.05 -15.51
CA ILE A 431 -13.87 -3.49 -15.64
C ILE A 431 -12.88 -4.02 -16.67
N TYR A 432 -11.94 -4.83 -16.21
CA TYR A 432 -10.87 -5.42 -16.99
C TYR A 432 -11.30 -6.82 -17.42
N LEU A 433 -11.55 -7.00 -18.71
CA LEU A 433 -11.98 -8.27 -19.30
C LEU A 433 -10.81 -9.22 -19.57
N ASN A 434 -9.59 -8.68 -19.76
CA ASN A 434 -8.36 -9.40 -20.12
C ASN A 434 -8.46 -10.10 -21.50
N ASP A 435 -7.87 -11.28 -21.67
CA ASP A 435 -7.52 -11.87 -22.97
C ASP A 435 -8.59 -12.79 -23.60
N GLY A 436 -9.71 -13.05 -22.90
CA GLY A 436 -10.77 -13.95 -23.38
C GLY A 436 -11.50 -13.43 -24.62
N ASP A 437 -12.26 -14.29 -25.33
CA ASP A 437 -13.25 -13.76 -26.28
C ASP A 437 -14.47 -13.30 -25.48
N ASP A 438 -14.54 -12.03 -25.12
CA ASP A 438 -15.48 -11.53 -24.11
C ASP A 438 -16.74 -10.90 -24.70
N LYS A 439 -17.81 -10.86 -23.89
CA LYS A 439 -19.03 -10.10 -24.22
C LYS A 439 -19.37 -9.17 -23.08
N ALA A 440 -19.49 -7.88 -23.38
CA ALA A 440 -19.97 -6.88 -22.44
C ALA A 440 -21.30 -6.29 -22.89
N TYR A 441 -22.29 -6.30 -22.01
CA TYR A 441 -23.60 -5.71 -22.23
C TYR A 441 -23.93 -4.68 -21.15
N VAL A 442 -24.02 -3.42 -21.56
CA VAL A 442 -24.37 -2.29 -20.69
C VAL A 442 -25.76 -1.82 -21.02
N TYR A 443 -26.65 -1.76 -20.03
CA TYR A 443 -28.06 -1.39 -20.24
C TYR A 443 -28.63 -0.65 -19.02
N GLY A 444 -29.88 -0.19 -19.15
CA GLY A 444 -30.57 0.58 -18.12
C GLY A 444 -30.61 2.08 -18.40
N LYS A 445 -31.38 2.82 -17.61
CA LYS A 445 -31.58 4.26 -17.78
C LYS A 445 -31.52 4.96 -16.44
N CYS A 446 -30.66 5.97 -16.34
CA CYS A 446 -30.53 6.82 -15.16
C CYS A 446 -30.18 8.26 -15.57
N SER A 447 -30.21 9.18 -14.61
CA SER A 447 -29.75 10.57 -14.72
C SER A 447 -28.40 10.77 -14.01
N GLU A 448 -28.07 9.89 -13.07
CA GLU A 448 -26.80 9.91 -12.36
C GLU A 448 -26.19 8.50 -12.29
N GLY A 449 -24.86 8.42 -12.32
CA GLY A 449 -24.14 7.16 -12.25
C GLY A 449 -22.67 7.29 -12.60
N PRO A 450 -21.87 6.25 -12.28
CA PRO A 450 -20.44 6.24 -12.54
C PRO A 450 -20.14 6.32 -14.03
N VAL A 451 -18.95 6.82 -14.34
CA VAL A 451 -18.30 6.47 -15.60
C VAL A 451 -18.02 4.97 -15.56
N VAL A 452 -18.52 4.23 -16.55
CA VAL A 452 -18.22 2.81 -16.74
C VAL A 452 -17.16 2.70 -17.81
N ARG A 453 -16.05 2.03 -17.49
CA ARG A 453 -14.95 1.75 -18.41
C ARG A 453 -14.84 0.24 -18.55
N ILE A 454 -14.94 -0.24 -19.78
CA ILE A 454 -14.74 -1.65 -20.11
C ILE A 454 -13.46 -1.74 -20.92
N ILE A 455 -12.51 -2.49 -20.39
CA ILE A 455 -11.16 -2.64 -20.94
C ILE A 455 -11.04 -4.07 -21.44
N GLY A 456 -11.05 -4.23 -22.77
CA GLY A 456 -10.76 -5.50 -23.45
C GLY A 456 -9.26 -5.77 -23.53
N GLY A 457 -8.92 -6.98 -23.99
CA GLY A 457 -7.55 -7.41 -24.24
C GLY A 457 -7.31 -7.75 -25.71
N GLU A 458 -6.64 -8.88 -25.97
CA GLU A 458 -6.29 -9.29 -27.34
C GLU A 458 -7.35 -10.23 -27.99
N GLY A 459 -8.44 -10.53 -27.27
CA GLY A 459 -9.52 -11.43 -27.67
C GLY A 459 -10.45 -10.88 -28.76
N LYS A 460 -11.43 -11.70 -29.19
CA LYS A 460 -12.48 -11.28 -30.14
C LYS A 460 -13.74 -10.83 -29.41
N ASP A 461 -13.69 -9.59 -28.97
CA ASP A 461 -14.69 -9.07 -28.05
C ASP A 461 -15.98 -8.59 -28.72
N GLU A 462 -17.07 -8.56 -27.94
CA GLU A 462 -18.37 -8.03 -28.33
C GLU A 462 -18.89 -7.06 -27.26
N PHE A 463 -18.82 -5.76 -27.54
CA PHE A 463 -19.26 -4.72 -26.62
C PHE A 463 -20.54 -4.04 -27.13
N ILE A 464 -21.54 -4.02 -26.26
CA ILE A 464 -22.88 -3.52 -26.57
C ILE A 464 -23.29 -2.55 -25.47
N ASP A 465 -23.59 -1.31 -25.84
CA ASP A 465 -24.18 -0.30 -24.94
C ASP A 465 -25.57 0.09 -25.43
N GLU A 466 -26.58 -0.30 -24.66
CA GLU A 466 -27.97 0.13 -24.80
C GLU A 466 -28.41 1.04 -23.64
N SER A 467 -27.45 1.48 -22.81
CA SER A 467 -27.74 2.33 -21.66
C SER A 467 -27.94 3.79 -22.06
N ILE A 468 -28.70 4.52 -21.25
CA ILE A 468 -28.88 5.97 -21.39
C ILE A 468 -28.62 6.62 -20.04
N VAL A 469 -27.64 7.52 -19.99
CA VAL A 469 -27.40 8.38 -18.83
C VAL A 469 -27.79 9.80 -19.21
N HIS A 470 -28.93 10.27 -18.71
CA HIS A 470 -29.37 11.64 -18.87
C HIS A 470 -28.52 12.58 -18.02
N GLY A 471 -28.47 13.85 -18.40
CA GLY A 471 -27.77 14.90 -17.67
C GLY A 471 -28.01 16.22 -18.38
N TYR A 472 -27.09 17.17 -18.24
CA TYR A 472 -27.22 18.51 -18.82
C TYR A 472 -26.08 18.82 -19.80
N PHE A 473 -26.39 19.57 -20.86
CA PHE A 473 -25.40 20.09 -21.81
C PHE A 473 -24.52 21.13 -21.10
N LEU A 474 -23.35 20.74 -20.60
CA LEU A 474 -22.61 21.48 -19.56
C LEU A 474 -23.42 21.54 -18.25
N LEU A 475 -22.75 21.35 -17.11
CA LEU A 475 -23.38 21.30 -15.78
C LEU A 475 -24.26 22.52 -15.42
N VAL A 476 -24.10 23.63 -16.14
CA VAL A 476 -24.74 24.92 -15.86
C VAL A 476 -25.93 25.25 -16.77
N THR A 477 -26.26 24.44 -17.78
CA THR A 477 -27.38 24.74 -18.69
C THR A 477 -28.59 23.83 -18.43
N PRO A 478 -29.83 24.32 -18.62
CA PRO A 478 -31.04 23.52 -18.37
C PRO A 478 -31.40 22.61 -19.56
N PHE A 479 -30.48 22.35 -20.50
CA PHE A 479 -30.76 21.54 -21.68
C PHE A 479 -30.40 20.08 -21.42
N PRO A 480 -31.37 19.16 -21.36
CA PRO A 480 -31.07 17.75 -21.16
C PRO A 480 -30.22 17.19 -22.29
N ALA A 481 -29.16 16.46 -21.94
CA ALA A 481 -28.26 15.81 -22.90
C ALA A 481 -27.80 14.46 -22.35
N VAL A 482 -27.64 13.48 -23.24
CA VAL A 482 -27.03 12.20 -22.87
C VAL A 482 -25.56 12.43 -22.56
N GLN A 483 -25.14 11.96 -21.40
CA GLN A 483 -23.78 12.09 -20.90
C GLN A 483 -22.91 10.95 -21.44
N ARG A 484 -21.64 11.27 -21.72
CA ARG A 484 -20.64 10.27 -22.08
C ARG A 484 -20.18 9.53 -20.83
N ARG A 485 -20.85 8.44 -20.50
CA ARG A 485 -20.65 7.68 -19.26
C ARG A 485 -20.28 6.22 -19.48
N THR A 486 -20.19 5.75 -20.72
CA THR A 486 -19.70 4.41 -21.05
C THR A 486 -18.50 4.55 -21.98
N ASN A 487 -17.36 4.00 -21.59
CA ASN A 487 -16.13 4.00 -22.37
C ASN A 487 -15.70 2.57 -22.63
N PHE A 488 -15.52 2.22 -23.90
CA PHE A 488 -14.96 0.95 -24.34
C PHE A 488 -13.53 1.17 -24.80
N TYR A 489 -12.60 0.39 -24.27
CA TYR A 489 -11.18 0.43 -24.61
C TYR A 489 -10.74 -0.93 -25.12
N ASP A 490 -10.40 -1.03 -26.40
CA ASP A 490 -9.95 -2.30 -26.98
C ASP A 490 -9.27 -2.08 -28.34
N SER A 491 -8.01 -2.48 -28.42
CA SER A 491 -7.17 -2.40 -29.63
C SER A 491 -7.12 -3.71 -30.44
N GLY A 492 -7.87 -4.72 -30.03
CA GLY A 492 -7.99 -6.02 -30.66
C GLY A 492 -8.51 -5.94 -32.10
N LYS A 493 -7.97 -6.80 -32.98
CA LYS A 493 -8.20 -6.69 -34.44
C LYS A 493 -9.59 -7.13 -34.91
N ASN A 494 -10.51 -7.54 -34.02
CA ASN A 494 -11.83 -8.08 -34.39
C ASN A 494 -12.97 -7.75 -33.40
N THR A 495 -12.81 -6.68 -32.62
CA THR A 495 -13.83 -6.29 -31.63
C THR A 495 -15.07 -5.75 -32.31
N LYS A 496 -16.23 -6.29 -31.94
CA LYS A 496 -17.53 -5.85 -32.42
C LYS A 496 -18.08 -4.84 -31.41
N VAL A 497 -18.35 -3.62 -31.85
CA VAL A 497 -18.88 -2.58 -30.97
C VAL A 497 -20.23 -2.06 -31.47
N ILE A 498 -21.26 -2.20 -30.64
CA ILE A 498 -22.57 -1.56 -30.81
C ILE A 498 -22.64 -0.41 -29.81
N LYS A 499 -22.55 0.82 -30.31
CA LYS A 499 -22.51 2.04 -29.49
C LYS A 499 -23.92 2.57 -29.21
N GLY A 500 -24.17 2.93 -27.95
CA GLY A 500 -25.27 3.78 -27.55
C GLY A 500 -24.93 5.26 -27.70
N GLU A 501 -25.87 6.15 -27.36
CA GLU A 501 -25.73 7.60 -27.51
C GLU A 501 -24.62 8.19 -26.61
N GLY A 502 -24.38 7.58 -25.45
CA GLY A 502 -23.37 8.00 -24.46
C GLY A 502 -22.03 7.26 -24.55
N THR A 503 -21.82 6.45 -25.59
CA THR A 503 -20.63 5.58 -25.68
C THR A 503 -19.44 6.30 -26.32
N VAL A 504 -18.28 6.20 -25.67
CA VAL A 504 -16.97 6.48 -26.27
C VAL A 504 -16.29 5.15 -26.53
N TYR A 505 -15.71 4.98 -27.71
CA TYR A 505 -14.88 3.82 -28.04
C TYR A 505 -13.49 4.29 -28.43
N ASP A 506 -12.50 3.68 -27.82
CA ASP A 506 -11.10 3.97 -27.98
C ASP A 506 -10.35 2.69 -28.36
N ASP A 507 -9.85 2.66 -29.59
CA ASP A 507 -9.12 1.54 -30.18
C ASP A 507 -7.60 1.69 -30.09
N PHE A 508 -7.13 2.69 -29.33
CA PHE A 508 -5.71 2.91 -29.17
C PHE A 508 -5.06 1.83 -28.32
N LYS A 509 -4.00 1.23 -28.87
CA LYS A 509 -3.19 0.26 -28.15
C LYS A 509 -2.44 0.96 -27.02
N TRP A 510 -2.85 0.67 -25.78
CA TRP A 510 -2.16 1.13 -24.59
C TRP A 510 -0.83 0.37 -24.44
N PRO A 511 0.25 1.01 -23.95
CA PRO A 511 1.49 0.29 -23.67
C PRO A 511 1.26 -0.86 -22.69
N GLU A 512 1.77 -2.04 -23.04
CA GLU A 512 1.77 -3.19 -22.14
C GLU A 512 2.82 -2.99 -21.04
N PRO A 513 2.52 -3.39 -19.79
CA PRO A 513 3.49 -3.34 -18.72
C PRO A 513 4.69 -4.25 -19.03
N THR A 514 5.87 -3.79 -18.66
CA THR A 514 7.13 -4.49 -18.92
C THR A 514 7.45 -5.58 -17.88
N ASP A 515 6.90 -5.45 -16.68
CA ASP A 515 7.04 -6.41 -15.58
C ASP A 515 5.79 -6.43 -14.66
N ASP A 516 5.79 -7.34 -13.68
CA ASP A 516 4.69 -7.49 -12.72
C ASP A 516 4.48 -6.24 -11.85
N LEU A 517 5.55 -5.50 -11.55
CA LEU A 517 5.46 -4.29 -10.73
C LEU A 517 4.70 -3.19 -11.50
N GLU A 518 5.05 -2.96 -12.77
CA GLU A 518 4.34 -2.01 -13.62
C GLU A 518 2.88 -2.45 -13.87
N LYS A 519 2.63 -3.76 -13.98
CA LYS A 519 1.29 -4.32 -14.19
C LYS A 519 0.37 -4.14 -12.99
N TYR A 520 0.88 -4.41 -11.79
CA TYR A 520 0.05 -4.52 -10.58
C TYR A 520 0.21 -3.34 -9.60
N GLU A 521 1.35 -2.63 -9.61
CA GLU A 521 1.62 -1.44 -8.80
C GLU A 521 2.15 -0.27 -9.66
N PRO A 522 1.39 0.20 -10.68
CA PRO A 522 1.86 1.24 -11.59
C PRO A 522 2.20 2.53 -10.83
N LYS A 523 3.40 3.07 -11.06
CA LYS A 523 3.85 4.34 -10.45
C LYS A 523 3.02 5.54 -10.93
N GLN A 524 2.53 5.48 -12.16
CA GLN A 524 1.72 6.52 -12.76
C GLN A 524 0.35 6.60 -12.09
N LEU A 525 0.02 7.78 -11.55
CA LEU A 525 -1.32 8.03 -11.02
C LEU A 525 -2.30 8.23 -12.17
N ASP A 526 -3.48 7.62 -12.04
CA ASP A 526 -4.52 7.59 -13.08
C ASP A 526 -5.88 8.07 -12.54
N ARG A 527 -5.87 8.75 -11.38
CA ARG A 527 -7.05 9.19 -10.64
C ARG A 527 -6.69 10.18 -9.55
N GLY A 528 -7.70 10.86 -9.01
CA GLY A 528 -7.52 11.79 -7.91
C GLY A 528 -6.79 13.07 -8.34
N HIS A 529 -6.19 13.73 -7.36
CA HIS A 529 -5.40 14.94 -7.54
C HIS A 529 -4.45 15.09 -6.35
N ASN A 530 -3.36 15.84 -6.50
CA ASN A 530 -2.50 16.21 -5.38
C ASN A 530 -2.18 17.70 -5.40
N TRP A 531 -1.91 18.23 -4.22
CA TRP A 531 -1.48 19.61 -4.01
C TRP A 531 -0.04 19.60 -3.49
N LEU A 532 0.83 20.38 -4.12
CA LEU A 532 2.25 20.46 -3.77
C LEU A 532 2.62 21.91 -3.46
N PRO A 533 3.28 22.20 -2.32
CA PRO A 533 3.86 23.50 -2.08
C PRO A 533 5.08 23.69 -2.98
N VAL A 534 5.19 24.87 -3.58
CA VAL A 534 6.35 25.27 -4.38
C VAL A 534 7.15 26.28 -3.56
N SER A 535 8.46 26.07 -3.43
CA SER A 535 9.35 27.02 -2.75
C SER A 535 10.29 27.66 -3.76
N ILE A 536 10.51 28.96 -3.61
CA ILE A 536 11.42 29.73 -4.45
C ILE A 536 12.45 30.36 -3.52
N ILE A 537 13.68 29.85 -3.57
CA ILE A 537 14.81 30.42 -2.84
C ILE A 537 15.95 30.57 -3.83
N GLY A 538 16.40 31.80 -4.04
CA GLY A 538 17.52 32.11 -4.91
C GLY A 538 18.42 33.14 -4.27
N LEU A 539 19.72 33.04 -4.51
CA LEU A 539 20.68 34.07 -4.12
C LEU A 539 21.55 34.41 -5.32
N ASN A 540 21.46 35.64 -5.82
CA ASN A 540 22.31 36.10 -6.90
C ASN A 540 22.59 37.60 -6.80
N THR A 541 23.54 38.07 -7.60
CA THR A 541 23.96 39.48 -7.59
C THR A 541 22.92 40.42 -8.16
N ASP A 542 22.00 39.96 -9.00
CA ASP A 542 21.01 40.83 -9.65
C ASP A 542 19.81 41.11 -8.76
N TYR A 543 19.29 40.10 -8.08
CA TYR A 543 18.05 40.17 -7.31
C TYR A 543 18.29 40.10 -5.80
N GLY A 544 19.53 39.83 -5.38
CA GLY A 544 19.87 39.57 -3.99
C GLY A 544 19.32 38.22 -3.56
N LEU A 545 18.84 38.14 -2.32
CA LEU A 545 18.04 37.01 -1.85
C LEU A 545 16.62 37.14 -2.43
N THR A 546 16.21 36.15 -3.22
CA THR A 546 14.85 35.96 -3.70
C THR A 546 14.17 34.92 -2.84
N ILE A 547 13.04 35.27 -2.23
CA ILE A 547 12.20 34.36 -1.45
C ILE A 547 10.80 34.41 -2.03
N GLY A 548 10.21 33.25 -2.26
CA GLY A 548 8.85 33.11 -2.72
C GLY A 548 8.33 31.71 -2.50
N GLY A 549 7.10 31.53 -2.91
CA GLY A 549 6.46 30.23 -2.89
C GLY A 549 5.18 30.22 -3.69
N GLY A 550 4.53 29.07 -3.69
CA GLY A 550 3.34 28.83 -4.47
C GLY A 550 2.69 27.52 -4.13
N ILE A 551 1.67 27.19 -4.91
CA ILE A 551 0.99 25.92 -4.83
C ILE A 551 0.76 25.38 -6.24
N GLN A 552 0.93 24.08 -6.39
CA GLN A 552 0.68 23.34 -7.62
C GLN A 552 -0.40 22.28 -7.36
N LEU A 553 -1.36 22.18 -8.27
CA LEU A 553 -2.37 21.13 -8.36
C LEU A 553 -2.04 20.25 -9.57
N ASN A 554 -1.84 18.94 -9.35
CA ASN A 554 -1.88 17.98 -10.45
C ASN A 554 -3.17 17.19 -10.40
N LYS A 555 -3.87 17.11 -11.52
CA LYS A 555 -5.09 16.31 -11.68
C LYS A 555 -4.79 15.08 -12.54
N TYR A 556 -5.14 13.90 -12.06
CA TYR A 556 -4.93 12.64 -12.78
C TYR A 556 -6.26 12.03 -13.22
N ASN A 557 -6.21 11.30 -14.35
CA ASN A 557 -7.35 10.61 -14.95
C ASN A 557 -6.87 9.34 -15.67
N PHE A 558 -7.81 8.44 -15.97
CA PHE A 558 -7.51 7.12 -16.52
C PHE A 558 -6.84 7.24 -17.89
N ARG A 559 -5.67 6.59 -18.05
CA ARG A 559 -4.87 6.60 -19.29
C ARG A 559 -4.40 7.99 -19.75
N GLU A 560 -4.27 8.95 -18.83
CA GLU A 560 -3.70 10.27 -19.09
C GLU A 560 -2.29 10.40 -18.51
N VAL A 561 -1.31 10.73 -19.37
CA VAL A 561 0.12 10.76 -19.01
C VAL A 561 0.75 12.09 -19.43
N PRO A 562 1.54 12.75 -18.56
CA PRO A 562 1.86 12.38 -17.17
C PRO A 562 0.73 12.68 -16.16
N GLN A 563 -0.27 13.47 -16.55
CA GLN A 563 -1.44 13.84 -15.76
C GLN A 563 -2.47 14.48 -16.71
N GLU A 564 -3.73 14.61 -16.32
CA GLU A 564 -4.76 15.25 -17.16
C GLU A 564 -4.46 16.74 -17.35
N TYR A 565 -4.17 17.44 -16.24
CA TYR A 565 -3.65 18.79 -16.23
C TYR A 565 -2.85 19.11 -14.96
N MET A 566 -2.01 20.14 -15.05
CA MET A 566 -1.32 20.78 -13.94
C MET A 566 -1.69 22.26 -13.90
N GLN A 567 -1.89 22.79 -12.70
CA GLN A 567 -2.05 24.23 -12.48
C GLN A 567 -1.14 24.67 -11.33
N GLN A 568 -0.36 25.72 -11.53
CA GLN A 568 0.57 26.24 -10.56
C GLN A 568 0.43 27.75 -10.44
N ILE A 569 0.39 28.26 -9.21
CA ILE A 569 0.48 29.69 -8.93
C ILE A 569 1.65 29.94 -7.99
N THR A 570 2.50 30.91 -8.32
CA THR A 570 3.68 31.29 -7.54
C THR A 570 3.77 32.79 -7.38
N ALA A 571 4.38 33.23 -6.28
CA ALA A 571 4.76 34.61 -6.03
C ALA A 571 6.14 34.66 -5.35
N SER A 572 6.96 35.65 -5.69
CA SER A 572 8.27 35.85 -5.08
C SER A 572 8.62 37.32 -4.92
N TYR A 573 9.56 37.57 -4.02
CA TYR A 573 10.09 38.88 -3.66
C TYR A 573 11.62 38.86 -3.71
N ALA A 574 12.20 39.86 -4.37
CA ALA A 574 13.65 40.04 -4.49
C ALA A 574 14.13 41.18 -3.58
N THR A 575 15.01 40.87 -2.62
CA THR A 575 15.43 41.79 -1.56
C THR A 575 16.28 42.96 -2.03
N ARG A 576 17.08 42.81 -3.09
CA ARG A 576 18.02 43.87 -3.52
C ARG A 576 17.30 45.13 -3.98
N PHE A 577 16.19 44.98 -4.71
CA PHE A 577 15.45 46.10 -5.30
C PHE A 577 14.00 46.22 -4.80
N GLY A 578 13.52 45.27 -4.00
CA GLY A 578 12.15 45.28 -3.50
C GLY A 578 11.10 44.88 -4.54
N ASN A 579 11.51 44.10 -5.54
CA ASN A 579 10.69 43.78 -6.72
C ASN A 579 9.90 42.49 -6.54
N PHE A 580 8.67 42.49 -7.06
CA PHE A 580 7.78 41.33 -6.99
C PHE A 580 7.69 40.60 -8.32
N ALA A 581 7.45 39.29 -8.24
CA ALA A 581 7.06 38.48 -9.39
C ALA A 581 5.92 37.56 -9.00
N ALA A 582 4.97 37.35 -9.90
CA ALA A 582 3.90 36.37 -9.79
C ALA A 582 3.71 35.66 -11.14
N ALA A 583 3.49 34.36 -11.09
CA ALA A 583 3.23 33.56 -12.28
C ALA A 583 2.12 32.55 -12.01
N TYR A 584 1.24 32.40 -12.99
CA TYR A 584 0.31 31.29 -13.12
C TYR A 584 0.70 30.47 -14.35
N GLU A 585 0.92 29.18 -14.14
CA GLU A 585 1.24 28.22 -15.19
C GLU A 585 0.17 27.13 -15.20
N ALA A 586 -0.31 26.78 -16.39
CA ALA A 586 -1.22 25.66 -16.57
C ALA A 586 -0.77 24.80 -17.76
N ASP A 587 -0.66 23.50 -17.53
CA ASP A 587 -0.40 22.51 -18.58
C ASP A 587 -1.60 21.58 -18.70
N PHE A 588 -2.11 21.43 -19.91
CA PHE A 588 -3.12 20.43 -20.24
C PHE A 588 -2.51 19.43 -21.20
N TYR A 589 -2.43 18.15 -20.81
CA TYR A 589 -1.76 17.11 -21.60
C TYR A 589 -2.75 16.29 -22.46
N SER A 590 -4.04 16.47 -22.21
CA SER A 590 -5.08 15.54 -22.68
C SER A 590 -6.29 16.21 -23.34
N LEU A 591 -6.22 17.51 -23.64
CA LEU A 591 -7.30 18.22 -24.35
C LEU A 591 -7.55 17.63 -25.74
N LEU A 592 -6.47 17.21 -26.40
CA LEU A 592 -6.48 16.44 -27.62
C LEU A 592 -5.47 15.30 -27.44
N ARG A 593 -5.80 14.09 -27.90
CA ARG A 593 -4.90 12.94 -27.82
C ARG A 593 -3.53 13.28 -28.42
N GLY A 594 -2.48 13.14 -27.61
CA GLY A 594 -1.09 13.42 -28.00
C GLY A 594 -0.72 14.91 -28.10
N GLY A 595 -1.62 15.82 -27.73
CA GLY A 595 -1.38 17.28 -27.74
C GLY A 595 -1.20 17.84 -26.34
N ARG A 596 -0.21 18.73 -26.17
CA ARG A 596 0.00 19.51 -24.94
C ARG A 596 -0.32 20.98 -25.19
N LEU A 597 -1.10 21.58 -24.31
CA LEU A 597 -1.31 23.03 -24.25
C LEU A 597 -0.67 23.58 -22.96
N ASN A 598 0.30 24.46 -23.10
CA ASN A 598 0.88 25.22 -21.99
C ASN A 598 0.38 26.67 -22.02
N LEU A 599 -0.05 27.18 -20.88
CA LEU A 599 -0.46 28.56 -20.66
C LEU A 599 0.38 29.14 -19.53
N LEU A 600 1.15 30.19 -19.83
CA LEU A 600 1.90 30.96 -18.84
C LEU A 600 1.39 32.40 -18.80
N ILE A 601 0.96 32.83 -17.62
CA ILE A 601 0.59 34.22 -17.33
C ILE A 601 1.55 34.69 -16.23
N ALA A 602 2.43 35.63 -16.54
CA ALA A 602 3.41 36.14 -15.58
C ALA A 602 3.39 37.67 -15.53
N VAL A 603 3.56 38.19 -14.32
CA VAL A 603 3.83 39.60 -14.04
C VAL A 603 5.11 39.63 -13.22
N THR A 604 6.15 40.29 -13.72
CA THR A 604 7.42 40.36 -13.00
C THR A 604 8.06 41.72 -13.14
N GLU A 605 8.55 42.24 -12.03
CA GLU A 605 9.44 43.40 -11.96
C GLU A 605 10.91 42.95 -11.88
N GLN A 606 11.15 41.64 -11.86
CA GLN A 606 12.48 41.03 -11.77
C GLN A 606 13.08 40.87 -13.17
N PHE A 607 13.32 41.99 -13.85
CA PHE A 607 14.13 42.05 -15.06
C PHE A 607 15.42 42.81 -14.75
N ALA A 608 16.56 42.14 -14.86
CA ALA A 608 17.87 42.77 -14.74
C ALA A 608 18.58 42.72 -16.09
N THR A 609 18.61 43.86 -16.77
CA THR A 609 19.51 44.06 -17.90
C THR A 609 20.65 44.96 -17.44
N ARG A 610 21.88 44.44 -17.55
CA ARG A 610 23.08 45.20 -17.23
C ARG A 610 23.80 45.62 -18.50
N TYR A 611 24.22 46.87 -18.55
CA TYR A 611 25.02 47.41 -19.63
C TYR A 611 26.39 47.84 -19.08
N PHE A 612 27.44 47.13 -19.49
CA PHE A 612 28.81 47.36 -19.03
C PHE A 612 29.66 48.16 -20.02
N GLY A 613 29.06 48.78 -21.04
CA GLY A 613 29.77 49.49 -22.12
C GLY A 613 29.85 48.69 -23.43
N TYR A 614 30.45 49.30 -24.46
CA TYR A 614 30.66 48.66 -25.77
C TYR A 614 32.04 48.00 -25.84
N GLY A 615 32.09 46.68 -25.91
CA GLY A 615 33.31 45.90 -26.15
C GLY A 615 33.89 45.23 -24.90
N ASN A 616 34.91 44.40 -25.12
CA ASN A 616 35.46 43.51 -24.08
C ASN A 616 36.54 44.18 -23.19
N GLU A 617 36.95 45.41 -23.49
CA GLU A 617 38.01 46.16 -22.79
C GLU A 617 37.47 47.09 -21.68
N THR A 618 36.17 47.02 -21.37
CA THR A 618 35.54 47.87 -20.36
C THR A 618 35.77 47.31 -18.96
N SER A 619 36.43 48.09 -18.09
CA SER A 619 36.73 47.68 -16.70
C SER A 619 35.52 47.85 -15.78
N PHE A 620 35.19 46.81 -15.00
CA PHE A 620 34.17 46.88 -13.96
C PHE A 620 34.61 47.76 -12.78
N ASP A 621 33.78 48.73 -12.41
CA ASP A 621 34.00 49.61 -11.26
C ASP A 621 32.96 49.34 -10.15
N ILE A 622 33.46 48.92 -8.98
CA ILE A 622 32.61 48.54 -7.85
C ILE A 622 31.87 49.71 -7.21
N ASN A 623 32.36 50.94 -7.36
CA ASN A 623 31.67 52.14 -6.86
C ASN A 623 30.53 52.55 -7.80
N LEU A 624 30.69 52.34 -9.12
CA LEU A 624 29.60 52.54 -10.08
C LEU A 624 28.49 51.50 -9.86
N GLU A 625 28.85 50.24 -9.64
CA GLU A 625 27.90 49.18 -9.30
C GLU A 625 27.10 49.49 -8.03
N LYS A 626 27.73 50.03 -6.98
CA LYS A 626 27.04 50.40 -5.72
C LYS A 626 25.98 51.48 -5.90
N ASN A 627 26.04 52.25 -6.99
CA ASN A 627 25.07 53.28 -7.34
C ASN A 627 24.14 52.83 -8.48
N ASP A 628 24.06 51.52 -8.73
CA ASP A 628 23.25 50.89 -9.79
C ASP A 628 23.52 51.43 -11.20
N TYR A 629 24.71 51.98 -11.45
CA TYR A 629 25.07 52.64 -12.73
C TYR A 629 24.99 51.72 -13.95
N TYR A 630 25.29 50.43 -13.79
CA TYR A 630 25.26 49.46 -14.88
C TYR A 630 23.84 48.94 -15.16
N LYS A 631 22.84 49.32 -14.38
CA LYS A 631 21.45 48.88 -14.56
C LYS A 631 20.76 49.73 -15.63
N VAL A 632 20.05 49.06 -16.54
CA VAL A 632 19.23 49.73 -17.56
C VAL A 632 17.81 49.86 -17.03
N ASP A 633 17.25 51.08 -17.03
CA ASP A 633 15.82 51.30 -16.82
C ASP A 633 15.04 50.77 -18.04
N GLN A 634 14.07 49.88 -17.79
CA GLN A 634 13.28 49.22 -18.83
C GLN A 634 11.79 49.51 -18.68
#